data_AF-A0AAD6GNR3-F1
#
_entry.id   AF-A0AAD6GNR3-F1
#
_cell.length_a   1.000
_cell.length_b   1.000
_cell.length_c   1.000
_cell.angle_alpha   90.00
_cell.angle_beta   90.00
_cell.angle_gamma   90.00
#
_symmetry.space_group_name_H-M   'P 1'
#
loop_
_entity.id
_entity.type
_entity.pdbx_description
1 polymer ?
#
loop_
_entity_poly.entity_id
_entity_poly.type
_entity_poly.pdbx_seq_one_letter_code
_entity_poly.pdbx_strand_id
1 'polypeptide(L)'
;MMAECLREFWQGNKPSADNGVHLEHMVDFVASALLMDAYPPQMHGFPPSIVFAILYEAHCHGVRDPHPSGNVTKRIQSQFVRRFAELGADRTSSSIRNNVLGQFHHHYGNLYSTTTCLVCLCRPPEHMLPCRHALCDNCIAIFGRLQASAEYLVELARCPICEDECNMVIRQLPPTKRPVILSLDGGGVRGLVQLGLLCALERRIGIPIGSLPDYCIGTSVGALSAIDLFVNGVSADSCFRSFPNLARKIFHPACKSAIPRPVQWLAAAFNLTSSGLYNSHRLSQILREAIGPERRAFDVPRVSPSGCRVAIVTSRTSDGKACVIANYRGVGQRPAQAAYSFVLPRNGQENPWLKDAAYSSVAAPFYFEAKKLSTPDIRELGSLQDGGIRANNPLSIALRESGIVWPLADRHDLLLSVGTGRSSSAPGPATGRHSRVQNGALPRLLRALMFSPLMDGEQGFFEALNYLPHRSKPDVFRLDHEIRGPIPKLDDVSSLDALTEMTFEVPDDLVRVILASAMFFFELDETPVRSHAGFYCRGSILCARPGAAAILQRVLVEFPGAWFQAGSSADLGRVDPLDCCSSCGYFRKRVAFPLHSLDERISIQIVNGIFCERIGGFPISMRELLERQQTMTPFGRADHRVFAWPSRRLCPCYQGKKRSVRFSEPVHPKRPRR
;
A
#
# COMPACT_ATOMS: atom_id res chain seq x y z
N MET A 1 -13.68 16.00 0.26
CA MET A 1 -13.69 14.77 1.06
C MET A 1 -14.92 14.67 1.96
N MET A 2 -14.99 15.31 3.15
CA MET A 2 -16.15 15.13 4.06
C MET A 2 -17.51 15.44 3.40
N ALA A 3 -17.64 16.56 2.69
CA ALA A 3 -18.87 16.89 1.96
C ALA A 3 -19.25 15.83 0.90
N GLU A 4 -18.27 15.16 0.29
CA GLU A 4 -18.53 14.06 -0.67
C GLU A 4 -19.00 12.80 0.06
N CYS A 5 -18.36 12.45 1.17
CA CYS A 5 -18.75 11.33 2.02
C CYS A 5 -20.18 11.48 2.54
N LEU A 6 -20.55 12.68 3.01
CA LEU A 6 -21.92 12.97 3.43
C LEU A 6 -22.89 12.82 2.24
N ARG A 7 -22.61 13.46 1.10
CA ARG A 7 -23.47 13.36 -0.09
C ARG A 7 -23.68 11.90 -0.50
N GLU A 8 -22.64 11.08 -0.50
CA GLU A 8 -22.72 9.66 -0.84
C GLU A 8 -23.63 8.91 0.14
N PHE A 9 -23.43 9.09 1.45
CA PHE A 9 -24.25 8.45 2.48
C PHE A 9 -25.74 8.79 2.32
N TRP A 10 -26.08 10.07 2.11
CA TRP A 10 -27.46 10.52 1.94
C TRP A 10 -28.09 10.03 0.62
N GLN A 11 -27.31 9.93 -0.45
CA GLN A 11 -27.79 9.39 -1.73
C GLN A 11 -28.07 7.89 -1.66
N GLY A 12 -27.23 7.14 -0.94
CA GLY A 12 -27.37 5.69 -0.78
C GLY A 12 -28.48 5.25 0.18
N ASN A 13 -28.91 6.13 1.09
CA ASN A 13 -29.85 5.80 2.17
C ASN A 13 -31.06 6.75 2.18
N LYS A 14 -31.66 7.06 1.02
CA LYS A 14 -32.79 8.00 0.96
C LYS A 14 -33.96 7.51 1.82
N PRO A 15 -34.50 8.34 2.73
CA PRO A 15 -35.70 8.00 3.47
C PRO A 15 -36.88 7.83 2.50
N SER A 16 -37.72 6.81 2.72
CA SER A 16 -39.03 6.75 2.06
C SER A 16 -39.88 7.95 2.49
N ALA A 17 -40.72 8.47 1.59
CA ALA A 17 -41.45 9.72 1.77
C ALA A 17 -42.38 9.75 3.02
N ASP A 18 -42.65 8.60 3.63
CA ASP A 18 -43.58 8.41 4.76
C ASP A 18 -42.91 8.11 6.12
N ASN A 19 -41.57 8.09 6.23
CA ASN A 19 -40.91 7.53 7.42
C ASN A 19 -40.04 8.54 8.19
N GLY A 20 -40.68 9.44 8.94
CA GLY A 20 -40.01 10.46 9.77
C GLY A 20 -38.99 9.90 10.78
N VAL A 21 -39.21 8.67 11.25
CA VAL A 21 -38.29 7.94 12.15
C VAL A 21 -36.96 7.59 11.46
N HIS A 22 -37.01 7.20 10.17
CA HIS A 22 -35.80 6.91 9.40
C HIS A 22 -34.91 8.14 9.27
N LEU A 23 -35.51 9.31 9.03
CA LEU A 23 -34.77 10.56 8.93
C LEU A 23 -34.11 10.95 10.26
N GLU A 24 -34.78 10.76 11.41
CA GLU A 24 -34.15 10.97 12.73
C GLU A 24 -32.93 10.06 12.94
N HIS A 25 -33.03 8.76 12.61
CA HIS A 25 -31.90 7.85 12.74
C HIS A 25 -30.74 8.20 11.80
N MET A 26 -31.01 8.69 10.59
CA MET A 26 -29.96 9.18 9.68
C MET A 26 -29.28 10.44 10.20
N VAL A 27 -30.07 11.39 10.73
CA VAL A 27 -29.56 12.62 11.34
C VAL A 27 -28.64 12.27 12.50
N ASP A 28 -29.06 11.34 13.36
CA ASP A 28 -28.25 10.87 14.49
C ASP A 28 -26.98 10.10 14.05
N PHE A 29 -27.08 9.31 12.97
CA PHE A 29 -25.93 8.63 12.37
C PHE A 29 -24.87 9.63 11.90
N VAL A 30 -25.27 10.70 11.23
CA VAL A 30 -24.34 11.75 10.79
C VAL A 30 -23.83 12.55 11.98
N ALA A 31 -24.70 12.98 12.89
CA ALA A 31 -24.32 13.75 14.07
C ALA A 31 -23.29 13.02 14.95
N SER A 32 -23.47 11.72 15.19
CA SER A 32 -22.52 10.91 15.95
C SER A 32 -21.17 10.74 15.26
N ALA A 33 -21.14 10.65 13.93
CA ALA A 33 -19.88 10.60 13.17
C ALA A 33 -19.11 11.92 13.24
N LEU A 34 -19.82 13.05 13.09
CA LEU A 34 -19.23 14.38 13.25
C LEU A 34 -18.74 14.60 14.69
N LEU A 35 -19.50 14.14 15.69
CA LEU A 35 -19.09 14.24 17.09
C LEU A 35 -17.78 13.48 17.35
N MET A 36 -17.65 12.27 16.78
CA MET A 36 -16.42 11.48 16.86
C MET A 36 -15.23 12.25 16.29
N ASP A 37 -15.38 12.87 15.12
CA ASP A 37 -14.32 13.67 14.50
C ASP A 37 -13.98 14.96 15.28
N ALA A 38 -14.99 15.66 15.83
CA ALA A 38 -14.79 16.94 16.52
C ALA A 38 -14.27 16.82 17.95
N TYR A 39 -14.60 15.73 18.65
CA TYR A 39 -14.26 15.54 20.06
C TYR A 39 -13.52 14.22 20.28
N PRO A 40 -12.30 14.05 19.73
CA PRO A 40 -11.44 12.96 20.13
C PRO A 40 -11.06 13.09 21.62
N PRO A 41 -10.53 12.02 22.24
CA PRO A 41 -10.00 12.10 23.59
C PRO A 41 -8.99 13.24 23.76
N GLN A 42 -9.01 13.91 24.91
CA GLN A 42 -8.21 15.10 25.25
C GLN A 42 -8.55 16.39 24.48
N MET A 43 -9.56 16.38 23.60
CA MET A 43 -10.07 17.60 22.99
C MET A 43 -10.69 18.53 24.03
N HIS A 44 -10.50 19.84 23.86
CA HIS A 44 -11.14 20.85 24.69
C HIS A 44 -12.67 20.83 24.49
N GLY A 45 -13.43 20.98 25.59
CA GLY A 45 -14.90 21.05 25.56
C GLY A 45 -15.44 22.38 25.02
N PHE A 46 -15.03 22.78 23.81
CA PHE A 46 -15.60 23.94 23.15
C PHE A 46 -17.12 23.81 22.97
N PRO A 47 -17.88 24.92 22.94
CA PRO A 47 -19.32 24.85 22.76
C PRO A 47 -19.70 24.12 21.46
N PRO A 48 -20.52 23.04 21.52
CA PRO A 48 -20.80 22.19 20.36
C PRO A 48 -21.54 22.91 19.24
N SER A 49 -22.38 23.88 19.55
CA SER A 49 -23.06 24.69 18.54
C SER A 49 -22.06 25.50 17.69
N ILE A 50 -21.02 26.06 18.31
CA ILE A 50 -19.97 26.84 17.65
C ILE A 50 -19.06 25.91 16.83
N VAL A 51 -18.61 24.80 17.42
CA VAL A 51 -17.80 23.80 16.70
C VAL A 51 -18.52 23.31 15.45
N PHE A 52 -19.81 23.00 15.56
CA PHE A 52 -20.61 22.59 14.40
C PHE A 52 -20.71 23.68 13.33
N ALA A 53 -21.04 24.91 13.73
CA ALA A 53 -21.17 26.04 12.80
C ALA A 53 -19.87 26.29 12.02
N ILE A 54 -18.73 26.25 12.71
CA ILE A 54 -17.42 26.55 12.10
C ILE A 54 -16.92 25.39 11.22
N LEU A 55 -17.05 24.13 11.68
CA LEU A 55 -16.39 22.99 11.02
C LEU A 55 -17.29 22.21 10.07
N TYR A 56 -18.60 22.16 10.32
CA TYR A 56 -19.47 21.15 9.68
C TYR A 56 -20.69 21.72 8.96
N GLU A 57 -21.21 22.87 9.36
CA GLU A 57 -22.44 23.46 8.79
C GLU A 57 -22.36 23.57 7.25
N ALA A 58 -21.25 24.10 6.73
CA ALA A 58 -21.01 24.22 5.29
C ALA A 58 -21.02 22.87 4.56
N HIS A 59 -20.59 21.79 5.21
CA HIS A 59 -20.60 20.44 4.63
C HIS A 59 -22.00 19.80 4.63
N CYS A 60 -22.87 20.21 5.55
CA CYS A 60 -24.24 19.72 5.66
C CYS A 60 -25.22 20.41 4.70
N HIS A 61 -24.96 21.65 4.26
CA HIS A 61 -25.84 22.39 3.34
C HIS A 61 -26.04 21.73 1.96
N GLY A 62 -25.11 20.87 1.52
CA GLY A 62 -25.21 20.15 0.24
C GLY A 62 -26.12 18.90 0.27
N VAL A 63 -26.71 18.58 1.42
CA VAL A 63 -27.63 17.45 1.59
C VAL A 63 -29.02 17.90 1.15
N ARG A 64 -29.54 17.33 0.05
CA ARG A 64 -30.89 17.65 -0.44
C ARG A 64 -31.92 17.27 0.62
N ASP A 65 -32.71 18.25 1.04
CA ASP A 65 -33.82 18.05 1.96
C ASP A 65 -34.95 17.27 1.24
N PRO A 66 -35.33 16.07 1.70
CA PRO A 66 -36.47 15.35 1.15
C PRO A 66 -37.80 15.97 1.60
N HIS A 67 -37.82 16.95 2.51
CA HIS A 67 -39.04 17.61 2.99
C HIS A 67 -38.98 19.14 2.82
N PRO A 68 -40.07 19.79 2.39
CA PRO A 68 -40.11 21.24 2.20
C PRO A 68 -40.13 22.05 3.51
N SER A 69 -40.29 21.41 4.68
CA SER A 69 -40.63 22.07 5.96
C SER A 69 -39.57 21.99 7.07
N GLY A 70 -38.38 21.40 6.87
CA GLY A 70 -37.43 21.26 7.97
C GLY A 70 -35.97 21.12 7.58
N ASN A 71 -35.20 22.20 7.77
CA ASN A 71 -33.75 22.26 7.51
C ASN A 71 -32.98 21.11 8.19
N VAL A 72 -32.63 20.07 7.42
CA VAL A 72 -31.87 18.88 7.87
C VAL A 72 -30.56 19.27 8.57
N THR A 73 -29.88 20.33 8.13
CA THR A 73 -28.64 20.81 8.76
C THR A 73 -28.88 21.26 10.20
N LYS A 74 -29.98 21.97 10.47
CA LYS A 74 -30.36 22.35 11.84
C LYS A 74 -30.68 21.13 12.71
N ARG A 75 -31.30 20.09 12.15
CA ARG A 75 -31.57 18.84 12.88
C ARG A 75 -30.28 18.10 13.24
N ILE A 76 -29.31 18.04 12.30
CA ILE A 76 -27.98 17.47 12.56
C ILE A 76 -27.28 18.27 13.67
N GLN A 77 -27.32 19.60 13.61
CA GLN A 77 -26.75 20.45 14.67
C GLN A 77 -27.38 20.16 16.04
N SER A 78 -28.72 20.12 16.13
CA SER A 78 -29.43 19.83 17.37
C SER A 78 -29.05 18.46 17.94
N GLN A 79 -29.00 17.42 17.10
CA GLN A 79 -28.58 16.08 17.54
C GLN A 79 -27.08 16.03 17.92
N PHE A 80 -26.21 16.75 17.20
CA PHE A 80 -24.79 16.87 17.54
C PHE A 80 -24.59 17.47 18.93
N VAL A 81 -25.31 18.56 19.25
CA VAL A 81 -25.30 19.20 20.57
C VAL A 81 -25.85 18.24 21.64
N ARG A 82 -26.92 17.51 21.33
CA ARG A 82 -27.50 16.51 22.24
C ARG A 82 -26.49 15.40 22.57
N ARG A 83 -25.84 14.83 21.55
CA ARG A 83 -24.85 13.76 21.74
C ARG A 83 -23.59 14.26 22.45
N PHE A 84 -23.20 15.51 22.26
CA PHE A 84 -22.13 16.13 23.03
C PHE A 84 -22.42 16.13 24.53
N ALA A 85 -23.67 16.39 24.94
CA ALA A 85 -24.07 16.35 26.35
C ALA A 85 -23.97 14.95 27.00
N GLU A 86 -23.84 13.90 26.19
CA GLU A 86 -23.64 12.52 26.65
C GLU A 86 -22.15 12.18 26.90
N LEU A 87 -21.23 13.05 26.49
CA LEU A 87 -19.80 12.83 26.71
C LEU A 87 -19.46 12.89 28.19
N GLY A 88 -18.66 11.93 28.65
CA GLY A 88 -18.21 11.84 30.03
C GLY A 88 -16.97 10.97 30.15
N ALA A 89 -16.52 10.73 31.39
CA ALA A 89 -15.32 9.94 31.66
C ALA A 89 -15.40 8.52 31.06
N ASP A 90 -16.55 7.87 31.16
CA ASP A 90 -16.77 6.50 30.67
C ASP A 90 -17.44 6.44 29.29
N ARG A 91 -17.82 7.61 28.74
CA ARG A 91 -18.59 7.69 27.49
C ARG A 91 -17.89 8.63 26.52
N THR A 92 -17.03 8.04 25.70
CA THR A 92 -16.26 8.73 24.66
C THR A 92 -17.10 8.96 23.40
N SER A 93 -16.66 9.89 22.55
CA SER A 93 -17.29 10.13 21.25
C SER A 93 -17.26 8.89 20.34
N SER A 94 -16.17 8.11 20.39
CA SER A 94 -16.06 6.81 19.69
C SER A 94 -16.99 5.73 20.26
N SER A 95 -17.24 5.69 21.57
CA SER A 95 -18.19 4.71 22.14
C SER A 95 -19.64 5.08 21.82
N ILE A 96 -19.99 6.38 21.81
CA ILE A 96 -21.29 6.86 21.31
C ILE A 96 -21.45 6.44 19.85
N ARG A 97 -20.42 6.68 19.02
CA ARG A 97 -20.44 6.29 17.61
C ARG A 97 -20.63 4.80 17.41
N ASN A 98 -19.93 3.96 18.18
CA ASN A 98 -20.07 2.50 18.10
C ASN A 98 -21.52 2.04 18.34
N ASN A 99 -22.17 2.63 19.35
CA ASN A 99 -23.55 2.30 19.69
C ASN A 99 -24.51 2.71 18.56
N VAL A 100 -24.36 3.93 18.01
CA VAL A 100 -25.20 4.39 16.90
C VAL A 100 -24.98 3.54 15.64
N LEU A 101 -23.75 3.11 15.36
CA LEU A 101 -23.45 2.21 14.25
C LEU A 101 -24.19 0.87 14.38
N GLY A 102 -24.07 0.19 15.52
CA GLY A 102 -24.74 -1.08 15.77
C GLY A 102 -26.26 -0.96 15.72
N GLN A 103 -26.83 0.08 16.33
CA GLN A 103 -28.27 0.35 16.28
C GLN A 103 -28.77 0.58 14.85
N PHE A 104 -28.08 1.42 14.08
CA PHE A 104 -28.47 1.71 12.71
C PHE A 104 -28.38 0.46 11.83
N HIS A 105 -27.30 -0.31 11.96
CA HIS A 105 -27.14 -1.55 11.22
C HIS A 105 -28.22 -2.58 11.57
N HIS A 106 -28.60 -2.71 12.84
CA HIS A 106 -29.67 -3.62 13.27
C HIS A 106 -31.03 -3.25 12.66
N HIS A 107 -31.34 -1.95 12.55
CA HIS A 107 -32.63 -1.49 12.03
C HIS A 107 -32.74 -1.51 10.51
N TYR A 108 -31.65 -1.16 9.81
CA TYR A 108 -31.70 -0.91 8.36
C TYR A 108 -30.86 -1.89 7.53
N GLY A 109 -29.93 -2.62 8.16
CA GLY A 109 -29.00 -3.51 7.48
C GLY A 109 -28.16 -2.78 6.42
N ASN A 110 -27.46 -3.57 5.59
CA ASN A 110 -26.96 -3.15 4.26
C ASN A 110 -26.16 -1.84 4.17
N LEU A 111 -25.41 -1.46 5.21
CA LEU A 111 -24.50 -0.31 5.19
C LEU A 111 -23.23 -0.62 4.40
N TYR A 112 -23.24 -0.39 3.09
CA TYR A 112 -22.08 -0.69 2.25
C TYR A 112 -21.59 0.54 1.48
N SER A 113 -20.30 0.84 1.58
CA SER A 113 -19.62 1.80 0.71
C SER A 113 -18.16 1.38 0.50
N THR A 114 -17.66 1.57 -0.72
CA THR A 114 -16.27 1.35 -1.08
C THR A 114 -15.49 2.64 -1.34
N THR A 115 -16.14 3.79 -1.21
CA THR A 115 -15.56 5.13 -1.39
C THR A 115 -15.60 5.98 -0.14
N THR A 116 -16.49 5.68 0.79
CA THR A 116 -16.65 6.38 2.06
C THR A 116 -16.56 5.41 3.23
N CYS A 117 -15.67 5.69 4.18
CA CYS A 117 -15.66 4.96 5.45
C CYS A 117 -16.88 5.37 6.27
N LEU A 118 -17.91 4.51 6.28
CA LEU A 118 -19.18 4.77 6.96
C LEU A 118 -19.04 4.94 8.48
N VAL A 119 -17.95 4.47 9.08
CA VAL A 119 -17.65 4.68 10.51
C VAL A 119 -17.41 6.17 10.80
N CYS A 120 -16.57 6.87 10.03
CA CYS A 120 -16.25 8.27 10.30
C CYS A 120 -16.97 9.27 9.39
N LEU A 121 -17.44 8.87 8.20
CA LEU A 121 -17.99 9.76 7.16
C LEU A 121 -17.06 10.91 6.75
N CYS A 122 -15.74 10.78 6.98
CA CYS A 122 -14.77 11.83 6.75
C CYS A 122 -13.65 11.44 5.76
N ARG A 123 -13.44 10.14 5.55
CA ARG A 123 -12.26 9.59 4.86
C ARG A 123 -12.67 8.43 3.96
N PRO A 124 -11.95 8.18 2.86
CA PRO A 124 -12.14 6.98 2.08
C PRO A 124 -11.65 5.75 2.85
N PRO A 125 -12.25 4.57 2.62
CA PRO A 125 -11.81 3.35 3.26
C PRO A 125 -10.53 2.82 2.59
N GLU A 126 -9.65 2.24 3.40
CA GLU A 126 -8.37 1.68 2.97
C GLU A 126 -8.34 0.15 3.06
N HIS A 127 -9.23 -0.42 3.86
CA HIS A 127 -9.27 -1.86 4.11
C HIS A 127 -10.70 -2.36 4.08
N MET A 128 -10.94 -3.40 3.30
CA MET A 128 -12.18 -4.19 3.34
C MET A 128 -12.08 -5.22 4.48
N LEU A 129 -13.19 -5.48 5.17
CA LEU A 129 -13.34 -6.53 6.19
C LEU A 129 -14.05 -7.77 5.61
N PRO A 130 -14.00 -8.95 6.27
CA PRO A 130 -14.64 -10.17 5.77
C PRO A 130 -16.17 -10.04 5.62
N CYS A 131 -16.79 -9.27 6.51
CA CYS A 131 -18.20 -8.89 6.44
C CYS A 131 -18.52 -7.85 5.34
N ARG A 132 -17.52 -7.48 4.53
CA ARG A 132 -17.59 -6.51 3.42
C ARG A 132 -17.83 -5.05 3.83
N HIS A 133 -17.71 -4.72 5.11
CA HIS A 133 -17.59 -3.32 5.53
C HIS A 133 -16.18 -2.81 5.26
N ALA A 134 -16.06 -1.54 4.86
CA ALA A 134 -14.77 -0.94 4.51
C ALA A 134 -14.40 0.21 5.47
N LEU A 135 -13.18 0.17 6.01
CA LEU A 135 -12.69 1.08 7.05
C LEU A 135 -11.43 1.84 6.60
N CYS A 136 -11.28 3.08 7.06
CA CYS A 136 -10.04 3.85 6.91
C CYS A 136 -9.05 3.52 8.03
N ASP A 137 -7.78 3.89 7.84
CA ASP A 137 -6.70 3.65 8.82
C ASP A 137 -7.00 4.25 10.21
N ASN A 138 -7.61 5.44 10.28
CA ASN A 138 -7.97 6.04 11.57
C ASN A 138 -9.04 5.22 12.30
N CYS A 139 -10.09 4.78 11.62
CA CYS A 139 -11.14 3.97 12.26
C CYS A 139 -10.60 2.63 12.74
N ILE A 140 -9.66 2.01 12.01
CA ILE A 140 -8.96 0.82 12.50
C ILE A 140 -8.17 1.14 13.77
N ALA A 141 -7.49 2.28 13.84
CA ALA A 141 -6.77 2.70 15.04
C ALA A 141 -7.69 3.03 16.23
N ILE A 142 -8.88 3.59 15.98
CA ILE A 142 -9.88 3.96 17.00
C ILE A 142 -10.52 2.71 17.61
N PHE A 143 -10.94 1.75 16.77
CA PHE A 143 -11.73 0.59 17.19
C PHE A 143 -10.91 -0.70 17.37
N GLY A 144 -9.67 -0.73 16.89
CA GLY A 144 -8.75 -1.85 17.04
C GLY A 144 -7.89 -1.78 18.30
N ARG A 145 -7.16 -2.86 18.58
CA ARG A 145 -6.22 -2.99 19.70
C ARG A 145 -4.80 -3.16 19.18
N LEU A 146 -3.82 -2.51 19.81
CA LEU A 146 -2.42 -2.70 19.45
C LEU A 146 -1.95 -4.10 19.86
N GLN A 147 -1.28 -4.80 18.94
CA GLN A 147 -0.63 -6.07 19.25
C GLN A 147 0.67 -5.86 20.03
N ALA A 148 0.98 -6.85 20.88
CA ALA A 148 2.14 -6.81 21.77
C ALA A 148 3.49 -6.98 21.05
N SER A 149 3.50 -7.52 19.83
CA SER A 149 4.70 -7.99 19.13
C SER A 149 5.42 -6.91 18.30
N ALA A 150 4.71 -5.88 17.84
CA ALA A 150 5.27 -4.78 17.06
C ALA A 150 4.42 -3.51 17.18
N GLU A 151 5.07 -2.35 17.08
CA GLU A 151 4.38 -1.05 17.01
C GLU A 151 3.57 -0.94 15.71
N TYR A 152 2.46 -0.19 15.76
CA TYR A 152 1.57 0.06 14.61
C TYR A 152 0.97 -1.20 13.96
N LEU A 153 0.96 -2.32 14.70
CA LEU A 153 0.24 -3.54 14.35
C LEU A 153 -1.09 -3.55 15.13
N VAL A 154 -2.20 -3.40 14.40
CA VAL A 154 -3.53 -3.22 14.98
C VAL A 154 -4.38 -4.46 14.70
N GLU A 155 -4.88 -5.09 15.75
CA GLU A 155 -5.84 -6.18 15.68
C GLU A 155 -7.27 -5.63 15.75
N LEU A 156 -8.07 -5.94 14.74
CA LEU A 156 -9.49 -5.66 14.70
C LEU A 156 -10.26 -6.98 14.83
N ALA A 157 -10.68 -7.28 16.06
CA ALA A 157 -11.39 -8.51 16.39
C ALA A 157 -12.81 -8.53 15.77
N ARG A 158 -13.52 -7.41 15.80
CA ARG A 158 -14.91 -7.28 15.34
C ARG A 158 -15.11 -6.03 14.50
N CYS A 159 -16.08 -6.10 13.58
CA CYS A 159 -16.48 -4.96 12.78
C CYS A 159 -17.24 -3.92 13.64
N PRO A 160 -16.89 -2.62 13.64
CA PRO A 160 -17.63 -1.60 14.38
C PRO A 160 -19.00 -1.26 13.78
N ILE A 161 -19.34 -1.79 12.61
CA ILE A 161 -20.64 -1.55 11.95
C ILE A 161 -21.62 -2.68 12.26
N CYS A 162 -21.23 -3.93 12.03
CA CYS A 162 -22.10 -5.10 12.17
C CYS A 162 -21.77 -6.04 13.33
N GLU A 163 -20.69 -5.77 14.07
CA GLU A 163 -20.21 -6.60 15.19
C GLU A 163 -19.76 -8.03 14.85
N ASP A 164 -19.80 -8.41 13.57
CA ASP A 164 -19.25 -9.67 13.07
C ASP A 164 -17.76 -9.80 13.38
N GLU A 165 -17.36 -11.03 13.70
CA GLU A 165 -15.96 -11.37 13.92
C GLU A 165 -15.15 -11.23 12.63
N CYS A 166 -14.05 -10.49 12.73
CA CYS A 166 -13.14 -10.20 11.61
C CYS A 166 -11.75 -10.80 11.85
N ASN A 167 -11.25 -10.75 13.09
CA ASN A 167 -9.93 -11.24 13.52
C ASN A 167 -8.79 -10.86 12.56
N MET A 168 -8.80 -9.60 12.10
CA MET A 168 -7.80 -9.10 11.16
C MET A 168 -6.67 -8.41 11.89
N VAL A 169 -5.43 -8.67 11.46
CA VAL A 169 -4.26 -7.91 11.91
C VAL A 169 -3.81 -7.00 10.77
N ILE A 170 -3.75 -5.71 11.05
CA ILE A 170 -3.50 -4.65 10.08
C ILE A 170 -2.24 -3.88 10.50
N ARG A 171 -1.25 -3.86 9.61
CA ARG A 171 -0.02 -3.10 9.76
C ARG A 171 -0.21 -1.70 9.19
N GLN A 172 -0.01 -0.68 10.02
CA GLN A 172 -0.03 0.72 9.61
C GLN A 172 1.40 1.23 9.43
N LEU A 173 1.59 2.18 8.50
CA LEU A 173 2.87 2.85 8.35
C LEU A 173 3.11 3.76 9.57
N PRO A 174 4.23 3.58 10.33
CA PRO A 174 4.57 4.49 11.41
C PRO A 174 4.73 5.93 10.89
N PRO A 175 4.29 6.96 11.63
CA PRO A 175 4.29 8.35 11.14
C PRO A 175 5.70 8.90 10.88
N THR A 176 6.69 8.37 11.58
CA THR A 176 8.11 8.72 11.44
C THR A 176 8.83 7.90 10.36
N LYS A 177 8.17 6.91 9.78
CA LYS A 177 8.69 6.05 8.71
C LYS A 177 8.19 6.51 7.34
N ARG A 178 8.88 6.13 6.27
CA ARG A 178 8.42 6.32 4.88
C ARG A 178 8.08 4.97 4.24
N PRO A 179 7.18 4.92 3.25
CA PRO A 179 6.75 3.67 2.65
C PRO A 179 7.88 2.95 1.91
N VAL A 180 7.82 1.63 1.94
CA VAL A 180 8.57 0.72 1.07
C VAL A 180 7.72 0.39 -0.15
N ILE A 181 8.21 0.71 -1.34
CA ILE A 181 7.48 0.59 -2.61
C ILE A 181 8.11 -0.51 -3.46
N LEU A 182 7.27 -1.42 -3.96
CA LEU A 182 7.65 -2.48 -4.90
C LEU A 182 6.92 -2.28 -6.24
N SER A 183 7.67 -2.30 -7.33
CA SER A 183 7.16 -2.23 -8.69
C SER A 183 7.55 -3.49 -9.46
N LEU A 184 6.57 -4.19 -10.03
CA LEU A 184 6.76 -5.44 -10.75
C LEU A 184 6.43 -5.27 -12.24
N ASP A 185 7.43 -5.46 -13.08
CA ASP A 185 7.31 -5.29 -14.52
C ASP A 185 6.48 -6.39 -15.19
N GLY A 186 5.92 -6.07 -16.37
CA GLY A 186 5.37 -7.05 -17.29
C GLY A 186 6.44 -7.82 -18.08
N GLY A 187 6.05 -8.95 -18.67
CA GLY A 187 7.03 -9.80 -19.40
C GLY A 187 6.59 -11.18 -19.88
N GLY A 188 5.34 -11.60 -19.70
CA GLY A 188 4.86 -12.92 -20.15
C GLY A 188 5.58 -14.07 -19.45
N VAL A 189 6.03 -15.08 -20.20
CA VAL A 189 6.80 -16.23 -19.66
C VAL A 189 8.06 -15.83 -18.89
N ARG A 190 8.59 -14.62 -19.16
CA ARG A 190 9.76 -14.08 -18.45
C ARG A 190 9.47 -13.68 -17.01
N GLY A 191 8.21 -13.73 -16.55
CA GLY A 191 7.87 -13.60 -15.13
C GLY A 191 8.60 -14.61 -14.24
N LEU A 192 9.11 -15.71 -14.81
CA LEU A 192 9.97 -16.65 -14.07
C LEU A 192 11.27 -16.01 -13.59
N VAL A 193 11.86 -15.09 -14.36
CA VAL A 193 13.05 -14.31 -13.96
C VAL A 193 12.72 -13.42 -12.77
N GLN A 194 11.60 -12.70 -12.84
CA GLN A 194 11.11 -11.84 -11.76
C GLN A 194 10.90 -12.64 -10.47
N LEU A 195 10.21 -13.78 -10.55
CA LEU A 195 9.96 -14.66 -9.40
C LEU A 195 11.26 -15.26 -8.86
N GLY A 196 12.21 -15.62 -9.73
CA GLY A 196 13.52 -16.14 -9.34
C GLY A 196 14.35 -15.13 -8.55
N LEU A 197 14.36 -13.87 -9.00
CA LEU A 197 14.98 -12.75 -8.30
C LEU A 197 14.31 -12.50 -6.93
N LEU A 198 12.97 -12.53 -6.86
CA LEU A 198 12.24 -12.41 -5.60
C LEU A 198 12.54 -13.59 -4.65
N CYS A 199 12.70 -14.81 -5.16
CA CYS A 199 13.09 -15.98 -4.36
C CYS A 199 14.52 -15.85 -3.82
N ALA A 200 15.45 -15.35 -4.63
CA ALA A 200 16.81 -15.10 -4.19
C ALA A 200 16.84 -14.00 -3.11
N LEU A 201 16.03 -12.95 -3.29
CA LEU A 201 15.89 -11.88 -2.32
C LEU A 201 15.31 -12.39 -1.01
N GLU A 202 14.19 -13.13 -1.04
CA GLU A 202 13.53 -13.73 0.14
C GLU A 202 14.53 -14.55 0.98
N ARG A 203 15.34 -15.39 0.31
CA ARG A 203 16.39 -16.19 0.97
C ARG A 203 17.49 -15.33 1.60
N ARG A 204 17.89 -14.25 0.92
CA ARG A 204 18.94 -13.33 1.41
C ARG A 204 18.46 -12.44 2.56
N ILE A 205 17.19 -12.06 2.63
CA ILE A 205 16.67 -11.20 3.72
C ILE A 205 16.09 -12.03 4.87
N GLY A 206 15.73 -13.29 4.64
CA GLY A 206 15.18 -14.18 5.68
C GLY A 206 13.76 -13.81 6.14
N ILE A 207 13.06 -12.96 5.39
CA ILE A 207 11.67 -12.57 5.64
C ILE A 207 10.84 -12.76 4.36
N PRO A 208 9.56 -13.16 4.46
CA PRO A 208 8.71 -13.32 3.29
C PRO A 208 8.55 -12.00 2.52
N ILE A 209 8.66 -12.06 1.19
CA ILE A 209 8.47 -10.88 0.32
C ILE A 209 7.10 -10.25 0.53
N GLY A 210 6.07 -11.07 0.75
CA GLY A 210 4.70 -10.64 1.05
C GLY A 210 4.57 -9.68 2.25
N SER A 211 5.55 -9.69 3.16
CA SER A 211 5.57 -8.85 4.36
C SER A 211 6.42 -7.57 4.23
N LEU A 212 7.19 -7.45 3.15
CA LEU A 212 8.18 -6.39 2.96
C LEU A 212 7.55 -5.05 2.59
N PRO A 213 6.82 -4.90 1.46
CA PRO A 213 6.37 -3.59 0.99
C PRO A 213 5.15 -3.06 1.74
N ASP A 214 5.06 -1.74 1.81
CA ASP A 214 3.86 -1.00 2.16
C ASP A 214 2.96 -0.83 0.93
N TYR A 215 3.56 -0.71 -0.25
CA TYR A 215 2.85 -0.58 -1.52
C TYR A 215 3.49 -1.43 -2.61
N CYS A 216 2.67 -2.22 -3.32
CA CYS A 216 3.06 -2.98 -4.49
C CYS A 216 2.20 -2.60 -5.69
N ILE A 217 2.83 -2.42 -6.85
CA ILE A 217 2.14 -2.27 -8.13
C ILE A 217 2.72 -3.22 -9.18
N GLY A 218 1.86 -3.81 -10.00
CA GLY A 218 2.26 -4.76 -11.04
C GLY A 218 1.57 -4.53 -12.38
N THR A 219 2.30 -4.79 -13.47
CA THR A 219 1.77 -4.80 -14.84
C THR A 219 1.88 -6.20 -15.44
N SER A 220 0.84 -6.69 -16.13
CA SER A 220 0.86 -7.98 -16.83
C SER A 220 1.27 -9.13 -15.89
N VAL A 221 2.30 -9.90 -16.22
CA VAL A 221 2.80 -10.96 -15.32
C VAL A 221 3.16 -10.44 -13.93
N GLY A 222 3.67 -9.20 -13.81
CA GLY A 222 3.90 -8.55 -12.53
C GLY A 222 2.61 -8.31 -11.72
N ALA A 223 1.47 -8.11 -12.38
CA ALA A 223 0.17 -8.04 -11.71
C ALA A 223 -0.23 -9.41 -11.14
N LEU A 224 0.03 -10.51 -11.87
CA LEU A 224 -0.19 -11.86 -11.36
C LEU A 224 0.72 -12.17 -10.16
N SER A 225 2.01 -11.85 -10.25
CA SER A 225 2.96 -11.96 -9.13
C SER A 225 2.48 -11.17 -7.92
N ALA A 226 2.00 -9.93 -8.11
CA ALA A 226 1.49 -9.10 -7.02
C ALA A 226 0.25 -9.71 -6.35
N ILE A 227 -0.68 -10.26 -7.15
CA ILE A 227 -1.88 -10.93 -6.62
C ILE A 227 -1.48 -12.14 -5.78
N ASP A 228 -0.58 -12.98 -6.27
CA ASP A 228 -0.21 -14.19 -5.55
C ASP A 228 0.56 -13.90 -4.26
N LEU A 229 1.54 -13.00 -4.31
CA LEU A 229 2.38 -12.67 -3.15
C LEU A 229 1.64 -11.87 -2.08
N PHE A 230 0.85 -10.86 -2.47
CA PHE A 230 0.31 -9.86 -1.54
C PHE A 230 -1.19 -10.00 -1.28
N VAL A 231 -1.94 -10.69 -2.14
CA VAL A 231 -3.39 -10.90 -1.97
C VAL A 231 -3.70 -12.34 -1.59
N ASN A 232 -3.01 -13.33 -2.18
CA ASN A 232 -3.16 -14.75 -1.82
C ASN A 232 -2.23 -15.18 -0.69
N GLY A 233 -1.10 -14.50 -0.49
CA GLY A 233 -0.09 -14.88 0.51
C GLY A 233 0.68 -16.15 0.14
N VAL A 234 0.85 -16.39 -1.16
CA VAL A 234 1.71 -17.46 -1.67
C VAL A 234 3.17 -17.02 -1.53
N SER A 235 4.07 -17.93 -1.14
CA SER A 235 5.50 -17.61 -1.05
C SER A 235 6.12 -17.43 -2.43
N ALA A 236 7.21 -16.67 -2.52
CA ALA A 236 7.92 -16.47 -3.78
C ALA A 236 8.37 -17.81 -4.40
N ASP A 237 8.88 -18.74 -3.57
CA ASP A 237 9.30 -20.08 -4.01
C ASP A 237 8.15 -20.90 -4.61
N SER A 238 6.97 -20.88 -3.97
CA SER A 238 5.79 -21.59 -4.49
C SER A 238 5.29 -20.96 -5.80
N CYS A 239 5.31 -19.63 -5.91
CA CYS A 239 5.03 -18.95 -7.19
C CYS A 239 6.03 -19.37 -8.26
N PHE A 240 7.33 -19.34 -7.98
CA PHE A 240 8.39 -19.71 -8.93
C PHE A 240 8.23 -21.15 -9.45
N ARG A 241 8.00 -22.12 -8.55
CA ARG A 241 7.86 -23.55 -8.93
C ARG A 241 6.60 -23.85 -9.73
N SER A 242 5.50 -23.15 -9.45
CA SER A 242 4.21 -23.39 -10.10
C SER A 242 4.06 -22.62 -11.43
N PHE A 243 4.84 -21.56 -11.63
CA PHE A 243 4.76 -20.67 -12.80
C PHE A 243 4.95 -21.38 -14.16
N PRO A 244 5.93 -22.29 -14.37
CA PRO A 244 6.11 -22.93 -15.68
C PRO A 244 4.86 -23.69 -16.15
N ASN A 245 4.17 -24.38 -15.23
CA ASN A 245 2.93 -25.09 -15.53
C ASN A 245 1.79 -24.13 -15.85
N LEU A 246 1.70 -23.00 -15.15
CA LEU A 246 0.73 -21.96 -15.45
C LEU A 246 0.97 -21.36 -16.84
N ALA A 247 2.22 -20.99 -17.16
CA ALA A 247 2.61 -20.44 -18.44
C ALA A 247 2.30 -21.39 -19.61
N ARG A 248 2.61 -22.69 -19.48
CA ARG A 248 2.26 -23.73 -20.46
C ARG A 248 0.75 -23.83 -20.70
N LYS A 249 -0.06 -23.71 -19.65
CA LYS A 249 -1.53 -23.73 -19.76
C LYS A 249 -2.07 -22.49 -20.47
N ILE A 250 -1.53 -21.31 -20.16
CA ILE A 250 -1.94 -20.02 -20.75
C ILE A 250 -1.59 -19.96 -22.24
N PHE A 251 -0.35 -20.26 -22.59
CA PHE A 251 0.16 -20.21 -23.97
C PHE A 251 0.01 -21.54 -24.71
N HIS A 252 -1.00 -22.33 -24.35
CA HIS A 252 -1.34 -23.52 -25.12
C HIS A 252 -2.06 -23.10 -26.42
N PRO A 253 -1.58 -23.51 -27.61
CA PRO A 253 -2.22 -23.15 -28.86
C PRO A 253 -3.69 -23.56 -28.90
N ALA A 254 -4.55 -22.67 -29.40
CA ALA A 254 -6.00 -22.88 -29.46
C ALA A 254 -6.42 -23.90 -30.54
N CYS A 255 -5.56 -24.17 -31.54
CA CYS A 255 -5.87 -25.05 -32.66
C CYS A 255 -4.59 -25.67 -33.25
N LYS A 256 -4.63 -26.97 -33.62
CA LYS A 256 -3.62 -27.64 -34.47
C LYS A 256 -3.82 -27.26 -35.96
N SER A 257 -4.25 -26.03 -36.25
CA SER A 257 -4.60 -25.63 -37.61
C SER A 257 -3.34 -25.38 -38.45
N ALA A 258 -3.33 -25.87 -39.68
CA ALA A 258 -2.22 -25.84 -40.63
C ALA A 258 -1.86 -24.43 -41.19
N ILE A 259 -2.32 -23.36 -40.53
CA ILE A 259 -2.09 -21.98 -40.97
C ILE A 259 -0.81 -21.46 -40.30
N PRO A 260 0.21 -21.02 -41.07
CA PRO A 260 1.46 -20.50 -40.51
C PRO A 260 1.21 -19.32 -39.55
N ARG A 261 1.93 -19.28 -38.42
CA ARG A 261 1.91 -18.17 -37.44
C ARG A 261 1.96 -16.76 -38.06
N PRO A 262 2.79 -16.44 -39.06
CA PRO A 262 2.78 -15.11 -39.67
C PRO A 262 1.44 -14.78 -40.36
N VAL A 263 0.72 -15.76 -40.88
CA VAL A 263 -0.60 -15.58 -41.51
C VAL A 263 -1.69 -15.34 -40.46
N GLN A 264 -1.66 -16.07 -39.34
CA GLN A 264 -2.55 -15.82 -38.19
C GLN A 264 -2.28 -14.45 -37.57
N TRP A 265 -1.00 -14.08 -37.45
CA TRP A 265 -0.56 -12.81 -36.93
C TRP A 265 -1.02 -11.64 -37.83
N LEU A 266 -0.85 -11.77 -39.16
CA LEU A 266 -1.39 -10.82 -40.13
C LEU A 266 -2.93 -10.76 -40.04
N ALA A 267 -3.61 -11.91 -39.99
CA ALA A 267 -5.07 -11.95 -39.87
C ALA A 267 -5.58 -11.24 -38.61
N ALA A 268 -4.93 -11.43 -37.47
CA ALA A 268 -5.22 -10.71 -36.23
C ALA A 268 -4.91 -9.20 -36.35
N ALA A 269 -3.79 -8.83 -36.97
CA ALA A 269 -3.41 -7.43 -37.20
C ALA A 269 -4.33 -6.68 -38.17
N PHE A 270 -5.05 -7.41 -39.04
CA PHE A 270 -6.00 -6.87 -40.01
C PHE A 270 -7.48 -7.09 -39.64
N ASN A 271 -7.78 -7.52 -38.41
CA ASN A 271 -9.15 -7.87 -37.97
C ASN A 271 -9.86 -8.91 -38.87
N LEU A 272 -9.12 -9.74 -39.61
CA LEU A 272 -9.65 -10.81 -40.46
C LEU A 272 -10.12 -12.02 -39.62
N THR A 273 -9.72 -12.08 -38.35
CA THR A 273 -10.21 -13.04 -37.34
C THR A 273 -10.50 -12.29 -36.04
N SER A 274 -11.62 -12.59 -35.39
CA SER A 274 -12.01 -11.98 -34.10
C SER A 274 -11.22 -12.51 -32.90
N SER A 275 -10.39 -13.54 -33.09
CA SER A 275 -9.65 -14.23 -32.03
C SER A 275 -8.16 -13.87 -32.04
N GLY A 276 -7.60 -13.65 -30.85
CA GLY A 276 -6.14 -13.53 -30.65
C GLY A 276 -5.41 -14.86 -30.93
N LEU A 277 -4.07 -14.84 -30.90
CA LEU A 277 -3.24 -16.04 -31.12
C LEU A 277 -3.58 -17.19 -30.15
N TYR A 278 -4.04 -16.85 -28.96
CA TYR A 278 -4.36 -17.79 -27.88
C TYR A 278 -5.83 -17.70 -27.46
N ASN A 279 -6.32 -18.78 -26.84
CA ASN A 279 -7.73 -18.88 -26.45
C ASN A 279 -8.03 -18.04 -25.20
N SER A 280 -8.70 -16.91 -25.40
CA SER A 280 -9.17 -15.98 -24.35
C SER A 280 -10.08 -16.64 -23.30
N HIS A 281 -10.94 -17.58 -23.70
CA HIS A 281 -11.81 -18.30 -22.76
C HIS A 281 -11.00 -19.19 -21.81
N ARG A 282 -9.97 -19.87 -22.31
CA ARG A 282 -9.07 -20.69 -21.49
C ARG A 282 -8.32 -19.82 -20.47
N LEU A 283 -7.77 -18.68 -20.90
CA LEU A 283 -7.13 -17.74 -19.97
C LEU A 283 -8.11 -17.28 -18.88
N SER A 284 -9.34 -16.93 -19.25
CA SER A 284 -10.38 -16.55 -18.29
C SER A 284 -10.71 -17.67 -17.29
N GLN A 285 -10.70 -18.93 -17.72
CA GLN A 285 -10.91 -20.09 -16.84
C GLN A 285 -9.73 -20.29 -15.88
N ILE A 286 -8.50 -20.24 -16.39
CA ILE A 286 -7.27 -20.39 -15.58
C ILE A 286 -7.24 -19.33 -14.47
N LEU A 287 -7.50 -18.06 -14.81
CA LEU A 287 -7.49 -16.97 -13.83
C LEU A 287 -8.64 -17.09 -12.83
N ARG A 288 -9.81 -17.59 -13.27
CA ARG A 288 -10.93 -17.89 -12.36
C ARG A 288 -10.58 -18.96 -11.33
N GLU A 289 -9.86 -20.00 -11.74
CA GLU A 289 -9.38 -21.07 -10.85
C GLU A 289 -8.28 -20.58 -9.90
N ALA A 290 -7.29 -19.84 -10.41
CA ALA A 290 -6.15 -19.37 -9.61
C ALA A 290 -6.52 -18.28 -8.58
N ILE A 291 -7.34 -17.32 -8.97
CA ILE A 291 -7.69 -16.16 -8.12
C ILE A 291 -8.92 -16.43 -7.25
N GLY A 292 -9.81 -17.32 -7.72
CA GLY A 292 -11.10 -17.58 -7.13
C GLY A 292 -12.24 -16.82 -7.82
N PRO A 293 -13.41 -17.46 -8.00
CA PRO A 293 -14.50 -16.89 -8.80
C PRO A 293 -15.14 -15.67 -8.18
N GLU A 294 -15.18 -15.59 -6.84
CA GLU A 294 -15.93 -14.59 -6.09
C GLU A 294 -15.07 -13.40 -5.60
N ARG A 295 -13.78 -13.36 -5.95
CA ARG A 295 -12.87 -12.33 -5.44
C ARG A 295 -12.94 -11.04 -6.23
N ARG A 296 -12.95 -9.93 -5.50
CA ARG A 296 -12.98 -8.56 -6.01
C ARG A 296 -11.63 -7.87 -5.83
N ALA A 297 -11.44 -6.78 -6.56
CA ALA A 297 -10.21 -5.99 -6.47
C ALA A 297 -10.00 -5.35 -5.08
N PHE A 298 -11.07 -4.88 -4.45
CA PHE A 298 -11.05 -4.33 -3.08
C PHE A 298 -11.66 -5.30 -2.08
N ASP A 299 -11.11 -6.52 -2.02
CA ASP A 299 -11.43 -7.52 -0.99
C ASP A 299 -10.30 -7.62 0.03
N VAL A 300 -10.60 -8.31 1.14
CA VAL A 300 -9.65 -8.65 2.20
C VAL A 300 -8.48 -9.47 1.65
N PRO A 301 -7.23 -9.04 1.80
CA PRO A 301 -6.07 -9.86 1.52
C PRO A 301 -6.01 -11.08 2.47
N ARG A 302 -5.55 -12.23 1.97
CA ARG A 302 -5.33 -13.42 2.82
C ARG A 302 -4.04 -13.34 3.64
N VAL A 303 -3.16 -12.40 3.29
CA VAL A 303 -1.91 -12.16 4.01
C VAL A 303 -2.20 -11.60 5.40
N SER A 304 -1.54 -12.15 6.41
CA SER A 304 -1.54 -11.64 7.78
C SER A 304 -0.10 -11.40 8.26
N PRO A 305 0.23 -10.19 8.76
CA PRO A 305 -0.64 -9.02 8.83
C PRO A 305 -0.93 -8.42 7.45
N SER A 306 -2.18 -7.99 7.24
CA SER A 306 -2.57 -7.19 6.08
C SER A 306 -2.00 -5.78 6.23
N GLY A 307 -1.72 -5.09 5.14
CA GLY A 307 -1.16 -3.73 5.20
C GLY A 307 -0.48 -3.29 3.92
N CYS A 308 -0.13 -4.24 3.05
CA CYS A 308 0.33 -3.91 1.71
C CYS A 308 -0.85 -3.38 0.88
N ARG A 309 -0.68 -2.18 0.35
CA ARG A 309 -1.52 -1.60 -0.70
C ARG A 309 -1.11 -2.24 -2.01
N VAL A 310 -2.05 -2.75 -2.79
CA VAL A 310 -1.80 -3.49 -4.03
C VAL A 310 -2.57 -2.83 -5.16
N ALA A 311 -1.85 -2.52 -6.24
CA ALA A 311 -2.40 -2.00 -7.48
C ALA A 311 -1.97 -2.87 -8.67
N ILE A 312 -2.84 -2.98 -9.66
CA ILE A 312 -2.54 -3.59 -10.95
C ILE A 312 -2.84 -2.61 -12.08
N VAL A 313 -2.04 -2.66 -13.13
CA VAL A 313 -2.14 -1.75 -14.27
C VAL A 313 -2.74 -2.46 -15.47
N THR A 314 -3.75 -1.84 -16.06
CA THR A 314 -4.30 -2.20 -17.37
C THR A 314 -4.21 -0.98 -18.29
N SER A 315 -4.49 -1.14 -19.58
CA SER A 315 -4.62 -0.03 -20.53
C SER A 315 -6.00 -0.05 -21.17
N ARG A 316 -6.59 1.12 -21.38
CA ARG A 316 -7.85 1.25 -22.12
C ARG A 316 -7.59 1.16 -23.63
N THR A 317 -8.45 0.44 -24.35
CA THR A 317 -8.27 0.22 -25.80
C THR A 317 -8.56 1.46 -26.65
N SER A 318 -9.38 2.39 -26.17
CA SER A 318 -9.81 3.56 -26.95
C SER A 318 -8.76 4.65 -27.07
N ASP A 319 -7.93 4.85 -26.05
CA ASP A 319 -6.96 5.96 -25.96
C ASP A 319 -5.58 5.54 -25.44
N GLY A 320 -5.38 4.26 -25.10
CA GLY A 320 -4.11 3.78 -24.53
C GLY A 320 -3.82 4.31 -23.13
N LYS A 321 -4.80 4.92 -22.44
CA LYS A 321 -4.60 5.45 -21.09
C LYS A 321 -4.46 4.31 -20.09
N ALA A 322 -3.47 4.41 -19.21
CA ALA A 322 -3.30 3.46 -18.11
C ALA A 322 -4.49 3.56 -17.15
N CYS A 323 -5.02 2.42 -16.72
CA CYS A 323 -6.06 2.29 -15.72
C CYS A 323 -5.52 1.50 -14.53
N VAL A 324 -5.63 2.08 -13.32
CA VAL A 324 -5.16 1.49 -12.07
C VAL A 324 -6.35 0.88 -11.34
N ILE A 325 -6.27 -0.41 -11.06
CA ILE A 325 -7.26 -1.15 -10.26
C ILE A 325 -6.56 -1.57 -8.96
N ALA A 326 -7.14 -1.22 -7.81
CA ALA A 326 -6.44 -1.31 -6.54
C ALA A 326 -7.31 -1.74 -5.35
N ASN A 327 -6.66 -2.31 -4.33
CA ASN A 327 -7.26 -2.68 -3.05
C ASN A 327 -7.26 -1.53 -2.02
N TYR A 328 -7.14 -0.28 -2.47
CA TYR A 328 -7.11 0.89 -1.61
C TYR A 328 -7.73 2.10 -2.30
N ARG A 329 -7.87 3.22 -1.58
CA ARG A 329 -8.49 4.44 -2.12
C ARG A 329 -7.59 5.64 -2.02
N GLY A 330 -6.74 5.73 -1.01
CA GLY A 330 -5.85 6.85 -0.73
C GLY A 330 -6.60 8.05 -0.16
N VAL A 331 -6.00 8.69 0.85
CA VAL A 331 -6.60 9.85 1.56
C VAL A 331 -6.38 11.18 0.83
N GLY A 332 -5.37 11.25 -0.04
CA GLY A 332 -5.06 12.43 -0.84
C GLY A 332 -5.98 12.60 -2.05
N GLN A 333 -5.95 13.79 -2.64
CA GLN A 333 -6.73 14.07 -3.85
C GLN A 333 -5.97 13.66 -5.11
N ARG A 334 -6.67 12.96 -6.00
CA ARG A 334 -6.20 12.70 -7.36
C ARG A 334 -6.55 13.89 -8.27
N PRO A 335 -5.61 14.39 -9.08
CA PRO A 335 -5.91 15.45 -10.05
C PRO A 335 -6.95 14.97 -11.06
N ALA A 336 -7.87 15.86 -11.45
CA ALA A 336 -8.86 15.57 -12.49
C ALA A 336 -8.21 15.18 -13.84
N GLN A 337 -7.05 15.77 -14.14
CA GLN A 337 -6.28 15.52 -15.37
C GLN A 337 -5.02 14.67 -15.09
N ALA A 338 -5.18 13.53 -14.42
CA ALA A 338 -4.08 12.59 -14.22
C ALA A 338 -3.70 11.85 -15.52
N ALA A 339 -2.42 11.51 -15.67
CA ALA A 339 -1.87 10.76 -16.81
C ALA A 339 -2.36 9.30 -16.88
N TYR A 340 -2.97 8.81 -15.80
CA TYR A 340 -3.67 7.53 -15.70
C TYR A 340 -5.07 7.74 -15.12
N SER A 341 -5.95 6.77 -15.29
CA SER A 341 -7.27 6.71 -14.67
C SER A 341 -7.23 5.76 -13.48
N PHE A 342 -7.79 6.15 -12.34
CA PHE A 342 -7.92 5.27 -11.18
C PHE A 342 -9.35 4.72 -11.11
N VAL A 343 -9.50 3.41 -11.03
CA VAL A 343 -10.82 2.76 -10.94
C VAL A 343 -11.31 2.86 -9.51
N LEU A 344 -12.34 3.69 -9.32
CA LEU A 344 -12.93 3.97 -8.02
C LEU A 344 -14.37 3.41 -7.97
N PRO A 345 -14.55 2.15 -7.53
CA PRO A 345 -15.89 1.58 -7.43
C PRO A 345 -16.62 2.20 -6.25
N ARG A 346 -17.84 2.70 -6.46
CA ARG A 346 -18.66 3.38 -5.44
C ARG A 346 -19.44 2.40 -4.57
N ASN A 347 -19.79 1.24 -5.12
CA ASN A 347 -20.52 0.19 -4.43
C ASN A 347 -19.98 -1.21 -4.79
N GLY A 348 -20.57 -2.24 -4.20
CA GLY A 348 -20.07 -3.62 -4.29
C GLY A 348 -20.26 -4.24 -5.67
N GLN A 349 -21.22 -3.74 -6.44
CA GLN A 349 -21.46 -4.15 -7.83
C GLN A 349 -20.47 -3.49 -8.79
N GLU A 350 -20.01 -2.28 -8.48
CA GLU A 350 -18.93 -1.61 -9.19
C GLU A 350 -17.55 -2.19 -8.87
N ASN A 351 -17.36 -2.88 -7.73
CA ASN A 351 -16.07 -3.47 -7.38
C ASN A 351 -15.72 -4.59 -8.38
N PRO A 352 -14.70 -4.41 -9.25
CA PRO A 352 -14.46 -5.35 -10.33
C PRO A 352 -13.97 -6.69 -9.79
N TRP A 353 -14.33 -7.78 -10.46
CA TRP A 353 -13.77 -9.09 -10.16
C TRP A 353 -12.25 -9.06 -10.38
N LEU A 354 -11.49 -9.52 -9.39
CA LEU A 354 -10.03 -9.52 -9.46
C LEU A 354 -9.53 -10.38 -10.63
N LYS A 355 -10.22 -11.48 -10.94
CA LYS A 355 -9.91 -12.33 -12.11
C LYS A 355 -10.06 -11.60 -13.45
N ASP A 356 -11.05 -10.72 -13.58
CA ASP A 356 -11.26 -9.95 -14.81
C ASP A 356 -10.25 -8.81 -14.92
N ALA A 357 -9.93 -8.16 -13.80
CA ALA A 357 -8.89 -7.14 -13.75
C ALA A 357 -7.49 -7.73 -14.06
N ALA A 358 -7.18 -8.91 -13.51
CA ALA A 358 -5.98 -9.68 -13.83
C ALA A 358 -5.93 -10.07 -15.31
N TYR A 359 -7.05 -10.58 -15.85
CA TYR A 359 -7.17 -10.89 -17.28
C TYR A 359 -6.85 -9.66 -18.12
N SER A 360 -7.47 -8.50 -17.82
CA SER A 360 -7.23 -7.27 -18.55
C SER A 360 -5.76 -6.86 -18.50
N SER A 361 -5.08 -7.03 -17.36
CA SER A 361 -3.67 -6.67 -17.21
C SER A 361 -2.73 -7.52 -18.07
N VAL A 362 -3.08 -8.78 -18.36
CA VAL A 362 -2.24 -9.72 -19.15
C VAL A 362 -2.69 -9.88 -20.61
N ALA A 363 -3.80 -9.25 -20.99
CA ALA A 363 -4.39 -9.39 -22.32
C ALA A 363 -3.63 -8.56 -23.37
N ALA A 364 -2.42 -9.02 -23.71
CA ALA A 364 -1.54 -8.33 -24.65
C ALA A 364 -2.14 -8.33 -26.07
N PRO A 365 -2.04 -7.22 -26.84
CA PRO A 365 -2.49 -7.17 -28.22
C PRO A 365 -1.88 -8.28 -29.06
N PHE A 366 -2.63 -8.78 -30.04
CA PHE A 366 -2.31 -9.98 -30.86
C PHE A 366 -2.31 -11.31 -30.11
N TYR A 367 -2.05 -11.33 -28.79
CA TYR A 367 -2.03 -12.55 -27.98
C TYR A 367 -3.41 -12.97 -27.51
N PHE A 368 -4.15 -12.03 -26.90
CA PHE A 368 -5.46 -12.27 -26.31
C PHE A 368 -6.46 -11.18 -26.70
N GLU A 369 -7.75 -11.49 -26.62
CA GLU A 369 -8.80 -10.50 -26.81
C GLU A 369 -8.87 -9.55 -25.61
N ALA A 370 -9.08 -8.26 -25.88
CA ALA A 370 -9.35 -7.27 -24.85
C ALA A 370 -10.65 -7.58 -24.10
N LYS A 371 -10.71 -7.21 -22.81
CA LYS A 371 -11.81 -7.54 -21.91
C LYS A 371 -12.56 -6.29 -21.49
N LYS A 372 -13.88 -6.36 -21.61
CA LYS A 372 -14.78 -5.44 -20.90
C LYS A 372 -15.01 -5.98 -19.50
N LEU A 373 -14.77 -5.16 -18.47
CA LEU A 373 -15.10 -5.54 -17.11
C LEU A 373 -16.61 -5.75 -17.01
N SER A 374 -17.03 -6.89 -16.46
CA SER A 374 -18.44 -7.33 -16.45
C SER A 374 -19.33 -6.58 -15.46
N THR A 375 -18.80 -5.56 -14.78
CA THR A 375 -19.51 -4.73 -13.81
C THR A 375 -20.39 -3.70 -14.54
N PRO A 376 -21.73 -3.73 -14.37
CA PRO A 376 -22.70 -2.96 -15.18
C PRO A 376 -22.47 -1.45 -15.22
N ASP A 377 -21.86 -0.87 -14.18
CA ASP A 377 -21.74 0.58 -13.99
C ASP A 377 -20.34 1.16 -14.26
N ILE A 378 -19.33 0.32 -14.55
CA ILE A 378 -18.00 0.80 -15.03
C ILE A 378 -17.94 0.83 -16.57
N ARG A 379 -19.08 1.00 -17.25
CA ARG A 379 -19.14 1.04 -18.73
C ARG A 379 -18.27 2.16 -19.33
N GLU A 380 -18.05 3.23 -18.58
CA GLU A 380 -17.20 4.36 -18.98
C GLU A 380 -15.72 3.99 -19.18
N LEU A 381 -15.24 2.90 -18.56
CA LEU A 381 -13.86 2.43 -18.78
C LEU A 381 -13.67 1.76 -20.15
N GLY A 382 -14.74 1.34 -20.82
CA GLY A 382 -14.65 0.64 -22.09
C GLY A 382 -13.95 -0.73 -21.99
N SER A 383 -13.31 -1.14 -23.08
CA SER A 383 -12.51 -2.37 -23.12
C SER A 383 -11.10 -2.11 -22.61
N LEU A 384 -10.56 -3.07 -21.87
CA LEU A 384 -9.22 -3.02 -21.29
C LEU A 384 -8.34 -4.14 -21.86
N GLN A 385 -7.06 -3.84 -21.96
CA GLN A 385 -5.99 -4.69 -22.47
C GLN A 385 -4.74 -4.52 -21.60
N ASP A 386 -3.67 -5.22 -21.96
CA ASP A 386 -2.44 -5.27 -21.16
C ASP A 386 -1.91 -3.86 -20.84
N GLY A 387 -1.55 -3.65 -19.57
CA GLY A 387 -1.00 -2.38 -19.09
C GLY A 387 0.36 -2.04 -19.68
N GLY A 388 1.10 -3.03 -20.19
CA GLY A 388 2.42 -2.91 -20.78
C GLY A 388 2.46 -1.94 -21.95
N ILE A 389 1.36 -1.80 -22.69
CA ILE A 389 1.22 -0.84 -23.80
C ILE A 389 1.53 0.59 -23.35
N ARG A 390 1.21 0.93 -22.09
CA ARG A 390 1.38 2.28 -21.55
C ARG A 390 2.43 2.37 -20.45
N ALA A 391 2.54 1.35 -19.61
CA ALA A 391 3.40 1.35 -18.43
C ALA A 391 3.84 -0.09 -18.10
N ASN A 392 4.73 -0.66 -18.91
CA ASN A 392 5.30 -1.99 -18.62
C ASN A 392 6.08 -2.00 -17.29
N ASN A 393 6.81 -0.91 -17.02
CA ASN A 393 7.29 -0.59 -15.68
C ASN A 393 6.31 0.39 -15.01
N PRO A 394 5.54 -0.02 -13.98
CA PRO A 394 4.53 0.85 -13.37
C PRO A 394 5.07 1.83 -12.32
N LEU A 395 6.40 2.00 -12.22
CA LEU A 395 7.01 2.74 -11.11
C LEU A 395 6.61 4.22 -11.02
N SER A 396 6.44 4.90 -12.16
CA SER A 396 6.02 6.31 -12.18
C SER A 396 4.62 6.50 -11.61
N ILE A 397 3.71 5.56 -11.89
CA ILE A 397 2.37 5.50 -11.28
C ILE A 397 2.52 5.22 -9.79
N ALA A 398 3.43 4.32 -9.41
CA ALA A 398 3.67 3.96 -8.02
C ALA A 398 4.07 5.18 -7.17
N LEU A 399 5.01 5.99 -7.67
CA LEU A 399 5.46 7.21 -7.00
C LEU A 399 4.31 8.19 -6.76
N ARG A 400 3.44 8.36 -7.76
CA ARG A 400 2.30 9.26 -7.66
C ARG A 400 1.28 8.76 -6.64
N GLU A 401 0.91 7.49 -6.72
CA GLU A 401 -0.08 6.88 -5.84
C GLU A 401 0.43 6.80 -4.39
N SER A 402 1.72 6.56 -4.16
CA SER A 402 2.30 6.57 -2.82
C SER A 402 2.07 7.92 -2.11
N GLY A 403 2.26 9.04 -2.81
CA GLY A 403 1.98 10.37 -2.25
C GLY A 403 0.49 10.68 -2.03
N ILE A 404 -0.41 9.93 -2.68
CA ILE A 404 -1.86 10.02 -2.47
C ILE A 404 -2.29 9.16 -1.26
N VAL A 405 -1.68 7.98 -1.09
CA VAL A 405 -1.96 7.10 0.07
C VAL A 405 -1.36 7.67 1.35
N TRP A 406 -0.11 8.14 1.30
CA TRP A 406 0.60 8.71 2.44
C TRP A 406 1.07 10.14 2.15
N PRO A 407 0.18 11.14 2.16
CA PRO A 407 0.55 12.53 1.84
C PRO A 407 1.55 13.15 2.84
N LEU A 408 1.63 12.61 4.07
CA LEU A 408 2.61 13.03 5.07
C LEU A 408 3.99 12.38 4.87
N ALA A 409 4.05 11.26 4.13
CA ALA A 409 5.31 10.64 3.75
C ALA A 409 5.80 11.31 2.47
N ASP A 410 6.62 12.35 2.65
CA ASP A 410 7.22 13.16 1.59
C ASP A 410 8.12 12.38 0.61
N ARG A 411 8.52 11.15 0.95
CA ARG A 411 9.43 10.26 0.19
C ARG A 411 9.17 8.78 0.53
N HIS A 412 10.02 7.89 0.04
CA HIS A 412 10.08 6.46 0.36
C HIS A 412 11.33 6.12 1.20
N ASP A 413 11.29 5.02 1.96
CA ASP A 413 12.48 4.45 2.62
C ASP A 413 13.22 3.47 1.70
N LEU A 414 12.49 2.84 0.78
CA LEU A 414 13.03 1.95 -0.24
C LEU A 414 12.05 1.93 -1.43
N LEU A 415 12.60 1.99 -2.62
CA LEU A 415 11.91 1.76 -3.87
C LEU A 415 12.63 0.63 -4.60
N LEU A 416 11.93 -0.46 -4.84
CA LEU A 416 12.46 -1.62 -5.55
C LEU A 416 11.64 -1.86 -6.82
N SER A 417 12.28 -1.77 -7.98
CA SER A 417 11.72 -2.20 -9.26
C SER A 417 12.30 -3.56 -9.64
N VAL A 418 11.46 -4.54 -9.97
CA VAL A 418 11.90 -5.91 -10.31
C VAL A 418 11.51 -6.27 -11.74
N GLY A 419 12.54 -6.60 -12.52
CA GLY A 419 12.45 -6.84 -13.95
C GLY A 419 12.09 -8.25 -14.35
N THR A 420 11.88 -8.41 -15.65
CA THR A 420 11.64 -9.70 -16.32
C THR A 420 12.80 -10.07 -17.25
N GLY A 421 14.00 -9.56 -16.98
CA GLY A 421 15.22 -9.86 -17.72
C GLY A 421 15.57 -8.82 -18.78
N ARG A 422 16.87 -8.59 -18.95
CA ARG A 422 17.48 -7.70 -19.96
C ARG A 422 18.46 -8.45 -20.87
N SER A 423 18.71 -7.90 -22.06
CA SER A 423 19.73 -8.41 -22.99
C SER A 423 21.01 -7.60 -22.85
N SER A 424 22.17 -8.25 -23.02
CA SER A 424 23.46 -7.56 -23.21
C SER A 424 23.58 -6.92 -24.60
N SER A 425 22.82 -7.39 -25.58
CA SER A 425 22.88 -6.85 -26.94
C SER A 425 21.98 -5.62 -27.05
N ALA A 426 22.56 -4.42 -26.98
CA ALA A 426 21.85 -3.22 -27.39
C ALA A 426 21.33 -3.43 -28.84
N PRO A 427 20.06 -3.12 -29.15
CA PRO A 427 19.63 -3.08 -30.54
C PRO A 427 20.44 -1.98 -31.22
N GLY A 428 21.51 -2.35 -31.93
CA GLY A 428 22.22 -1.43 -32.79
C GLY A 428 21.25 -0.84 -33.81
N PRO A 429 21.48 0.40 -34.31
CA PRO A 429 20.70 0.93 -35.42
C PRO A 429 20.68 -0.13 -36.52
N ALA A 430 19.50 -0.52 -37.00
CA ALA A 430 19.37 -1.62 -37.94
C ALA A 430 20.20 -1.33 -39.20
N THR A 431 21.38 -1.92 -39.31
CA THR A 431 22.34 -1.69 -40.40
C THR A 431 22.04 -2.56 -41.64
N GLY A 432 20.86 -3.19 -41.70
CA GLY A 432 20.46 -4.03 -42.81
C GLY A 432 19.75 -3.25 -43.93
N ARG A 433 20.02 -3.61 -45.20
CA ARG A 433 19.20 -3.24 -46.36
C ARG A 433 17.75 -3.73 -46.16
N HIS A 434 16.90 -2.91 -45.54
CA HIS A 434 15.48 -3.19 -45.45
C HIS A 434 14.85 -3.08 -46.84
N SER A 435 14.15 -4.15 -47.29
CA SER A 435 13.42 -4.13 -48.55
C SER A 435 12.29 -3.09 -48.51
N ARG A 436 11.83 -2.60 -49.67
CA ARG A 436 10.69 -1.66 -49.77
C ARG A 436 9.44 -2.15 -49.00
N VAL A 437 9.26 -3.47 -48.90
CA VAL A 437 8.15 -4.12 -48.17
C VAL A 437 8.29 -3.98 -46.64
N GLN A 438 9.50 -4.07 -46.10
CA GLN A 438 9.76 -3.93 -44.65
C GLN A 438 9.70 -2.48 -44.15
N ASN A 439 9.81 -1.50 -45.05
CA ASN A 439 9.68 -0.07 -44.76
C ASN A 439 8.26 0.47 -45.01
N GLY A 440 7.31 -0.39 -45.37
CA GLY A 440 5.90 -0.02 -45.48
C GLY A 440 5.34 0.55 -44.17
N ALA A 441 4.26 1.33 -44.26
CA ALA A 441 3.67 2.00 -43.10
C ALA A 441 3.25 1.03 -41.98
N LEU A 442 2.66 -0.11 -42.33
CA LEU A 442 2.17 -1.08 -41.37
C LEU A 442 3.29 -1.85 -40.64
N PRO A 443 4.30 -2.44 -41.30
CA PRO A 443 5.45 -3.04 -40.60
C PRO A 443 6.20 -2.05 -39.72
N ARG A 444 6.28 -0.76 -40.11
CA ARG A 444 6.88 0.30 -39.29
C ARG A 444 6.04 0.59 -38.04
N LEU A 445 4.73 0.75 -38.19
CA LEU A 445 3.82 1.00 -37.07
C LEU A 445 3.85 -0.17 -36.07
N LEU A 446 3.82 -1.40 -36.58
CA LEU A 446 3.94 -2.59 -35.75
C LEU A 446 5.26 -2.62 -34.99
N ARG A 447 6.39 -2.36 -35.68
CA ARG A 447 7.71 -2.35 -35.05
C ARG A 447 7.77 -1.28 -33.96
N ALA A 448 7.25 -0.08 -34.24
CA ALA A 448 7.19 0.99 -33.26
C ALA A 448 6.35 0.61 -32.01
N LEU A 449 5.27 -0.16 -32.19
CA LEU A 449 4.45 -0.65 -31.08
C LEU A 449 5.15 -1.75 -30.26
N MET A 450 5.66 -2.79 -30.94
CA MET A 450 6.24 -3.97 -30.28
C MET A 450 7.59 -3.71 -29.63
N PHE A 451 8.35 -2.74 -30.15
CA PHE A 451 9.65 -2.31 -29.62
C PHE A 451 9.57 -0.88 -29.07
N SER A 452 8.38 -0.47 -28.64
CA SER A 452 8.19 0.82 -27.98
C SER A 452 9.00 0.87 -26.68
N PRO A 453 9.67 2.00 -26.38
CA PRO A 453 10.24 2.28 -25.06
C PRO A 453 9.29 2.00 -23.89
N LEU A 454 7.99 2.17 -24.08
CA LEU A 454 6.97 1.95 -23.06
C LEU A 454 6.79 0.47 -22.67
N MET A 455 7.16 -0.43 -23.59
CA MET A 455 7.14 -1.89 -23.39
C MET A 455 8.47 -2.41 -22.81
N ASP A 456 9.48 -1.54 -22.71
CA ASP A 456 10.77 -1.85 -22.11
C ASP A 456 10.75 -1.48 -20.63
N GLY A 457 10.89 -2.50 -19.77
CA GLY A 457 10.86 -2.32 -18.32
C GLY A 457 12.02 -1.49 -17.78
N GLU A 458 13.20 -1.56 -18.43
CA GLU A 458 14.39 -0.82 -18.04
C GLU A 458 14.26 0.66 -18.45
N GLN A 459 13.80 0.91 -19.67
CA GLN A 459 13.55 2.28 -20.14
C GLN A 459 12.44 2.97 -19.32
N GLY A 460 11.35 2.25 -19.02
CA GLY A 460 10.29 2.76 -18.14
C GLY A 460 10.77 3.06 -16.72
N PHE A 461 11.73 2.28 -16.21
CA PHE A 461 12.40 2.58 -14.94
C PHE A 461 13.21 3.88 -15.02
N PHE A 462 14.04 4.06 -16.06
CA PHE A 462 14.80 5.31 -16.25
C PHE A 462 13.90 6.54 -16.44
N GLU A 463 12.78 6.39 -17.14
CA GLU A 463 11.78 7.45 -17.25
C GLU A 463 11.19 7.82 -15.89
N ALA A 464 10.90 6.83 -15.03
CA ALA A 464 10.42 7.09 -13.67
C ALA A 464 11.46 7.83 -12.82
N LEU A 465 12.75 7.54 -12.99
CA LEU A 465 13.83 8.23 -12.27
C LEU A 465 13.94 9.73 -12.59
N ASN A 466 13.44 10.18 -13.75
CA ASN A 466 13.43 11.61 -14.11
C ASN A 466 12.51 12.43 -13.19
N TYR A 467 11.53 11.80 -12.55
CA TYR A 467 10.62 12.47 -11.61
C TYR A 467 11.15 12.47 -10.17
N LEU A 468 12.25 11.77 -9.88
CA LEU A 468 12.83 11.70 -8.56
C LEU A 468 13.92 12.75 -8.37
N PRO A 469 13.90 13.51 -7.25
CA PRO A 469 15.02 14.37 -6.90
C PRO A 469 16.31 13.56 -6.80
N HIS A 470 17.45 14.12 -7.23
CA HIS A 470 18.76 13.43 -7.16
C HIS A 470 19.07 12.85 -5.76
N ARG A 471 18.62 13.52 -4.70
CA ARG A 471 18.81 13.09 -3.30
C ARG A 471 18.05 11.82 -2.90
N SER A 472 17.10 11.35 -3.70
CA SER A 472 16.30 10.14 -3.43
C SER A 472 16.84 8.90 -4.14
N LYS A 473 17.80 9.05 -5.06
CA LYS A 473 18.33 7.94 -5.87
C LYS A 473 19.04 6.82 -5.08
N PRO A 474 19.69 7.06 -3.92
CA PRO A 474 20.33 5.97 -3.17
C PRO A 474 19.37 4.90 -2.62
N ASP A 475 18.09 5.22 -2.42
CA ASP A 475 17.09 4.26 -1.91
C ASP A 475 16.32 3.56 -3.04
N VAL A 476 16.81 3.68 -4.28
CA VAL A 476 16.12 3.23 -5.48
C VAL A 476 16.93 2.13 -6.15
N PHE A 477 16.38 0.93 -6.15
CA PHE A 477 17.02 -0.25 -6.68
C PHE A 477 16.23 -0.81 -7.86
N ARG A 478 16.98 -1.26 -8.88
CA ARG A 478 16.47 -2.07 -9.97
C ARG A 478 17.08 -3.45 -9.86
N LEU A 479 16.24 -4.45 -9.60
CA LEU A 479 16.64 -5.84 -9.59
C LEU A 479 16.23 -6.47 -10.92
N ASP A 480 17.23 -6.82 -11.74
CA ASP A 480 17.02 -7.41 -13.06
C ASP A 480 18.09 -8.46 -13.33
N HIS A 481 17.85 -9.33 -14.30
CA HIS A 481 18.78 -10.42 -14.65
C HIS A 481 19.17 -10.35 -16.12
N GLU A 482 20.45 -10.56 -16.40
CA GLU A 482 20.93 -10.60 -17.77
C GLU A 482 20.70 -11.99 -18.37
N ILE A 483 19.95 -12.04 -19.47
CA ILE A 483 19.72 -13.29 -20.22
C ILE A 483 20.76 -13.35 -21.34
N ARG A 484 21.55 -14.43 -21.37
CA ARG A 484 22.53 -14.66 -22.44
C ARG A 484 21.81 -14.91 -23.77
N GLY A 485 22.09 -14.09 -24.78
CA GLY A 485 21.49 -14.21 -26.10
C GLY A 485 20.20 -13.39 -26.26
N PRO A 486 19.34 -13.72 -27.24
CA PRO A 486 18.12 -12.96 -27.47
C PRO A 486 17.13 -13.17 -26.32
N ILE A 487 16.51 -12.08 -25.85
CA ILE A 487 15.44 -12.14 -24.85
C ILE A 487 14.30 -13.03 -25.38
N PRO A 488 13.83 -14.02 -24.59
CA PRO A 488 12.68 -14.85 -24.97
C PRO A 488 11.44 -14.01 -25.23
N LYS A 489 10.65 -14.42 -26.24
CA LYS A 489 9.37 -13.76 -26.52
C LYS A 489 8.40 -13.97 -25.35
N LEU A 490 7.38 -13.12 -25.27
CA LEU A 490 6.37 -13.14 -24.19
C LEU A 490 5.68 -14.51 -24.03
N ASP A 491 5.56 -15.28 -25.10
CA ASP A 491 4.90 -16.59 -25.17
C ASP A 491 5.86 -17.76 -25.45
N ASP A 492 7.17 -17.56 -25.30
CA ASP A 492 8.16 -18.60 -25.59
C ASP A 492 8.24 -19.66 -24.48
N VAL A 493 7.25 -20.55 -24.48
CA VAL A 493 7.15 -21.68 -23.53
C VAL A 493 8.36 -22.62 -23.60
N SER A 494 9.06 -22.68 -24.74
CA SER A 494 10.25 -23.54 -24.89
C SER A 494 11.45 -23.06 -24.06
N SER A 495 11.48 -21.76 -23.73
CA SER A 495 12.52 -21.18 -22.88
C SER A 495 12.33 -21.45 -21.38
N LEU A 496 11.17 -21.95 -20.94
CA LEU A 496 10.84 -22.06 -19.52
C LEU A 496 11.80 -22.94 -18.73
N ASP A 497 12.23 -24.07 -19.31
CA ASP A 497 13.14 -24.99 -18.60
C ASP A 497 14.52 -24.34 -18.42
N ALA A 498 15.04 -23.69 -19.47
CA ALA A 498 16.29 -22.92 -19.38
C ALA A 498 16.20 -21.74 -18.40
N LEU A 499 15.06 -21.04 -18.35
CA LEU A 499 14.81 -19.97 -17.38
C LEU A 499 14.70 -20.49 -15.94
N THR A 500 14.20 -21.72 -15.76
CA THR A 500 14.06 -22.37 -14.44
C THR A 500 15.42 -22.73 -13.84
N GLU A 501 16.37 -23.13 -14.69
CA GLU A 501 17.72 -23.54 -14.29
C GLU A 501 18.65 -22.35 -14.01
N MET A 502 18.20 -21.11 -14.24
CA MET A 502 18.99 -19.91 -13.98
C MET A 502 19.30 -19.73 -12.49
N THR A 503 20.49 -19.22 -12.21
CA THR A 503 20.90 -18.81 -10.87
C THR A 503 20.69 -17.30 -10.72
N PHE A 504 19.89 -16.92 -9.73
CA PHE A 504 19.56 -15.51 -9.48
C PHE A 504 20.37 -14.99 -8.30
N GLU A 505 21.04 -13.87 -8.53
CA GLU A 505 21.82 -13.15 -7.53
C GLU A 505 21.14 -11.84 -7.15
N VAL A 506 21.42 -11.37 -5.93
CA VAL A 506 20.85 -10.14 -5.37
C VAL A 506 22.00 -9.30 -4.82
N PRO A 507 22.06 -7.99 -5.13
CA PRO A 507 23.11 -7.12 -4.61
C PRO A 507 23.11 -7.04 -3.08
N ASP A 508 24.29 -7.12 -2.47
CA ASP A 508 24.45 -7.01 -1.01
C ASP A 508 23.93 -5.67 -0.46
N ASP A 509 24.14 -4.58 -1.20
CA ASP A 509 23.65 -3.25 -0.82
C ASP A 509 22.13 -3.21 -0.69
N LEU A 510 21.40 -3.86 -1.59
CA LEU A 510 19.93 -3.95 -1.51
C LEU A 510 19.50 -4.72 -0.24
N VAL A 511 20.17 -5.83 0.07
CA VAL A 511 19.89 -6.64 1.26
C VAL A 511 20.13 -5.81 2.52
N ARG A 512 21.26 -5.09 2.58
CA ARG A 512 21.61 -4.19 3.69
C ARG A 512 20.59 -3.05 3.86
N VAL A 513 20.19 -2.39 2.77
CA VAL A 513 19.16 -1.33 2.81
C VAL A 513 17.81 -1.88 3.27
N ILE A 514 17.40 -3.07 2.83
CA ILE A 514 16.17 -3.70 3.33
C ILE A 514 16.26 -3.94 4.83
N LEU A 515 17.33 -4.58 5.30
CA LEU A 515 17.48 -4.93 6.71
C LEU A 515 17.62 -3.71 7.63
N ALA A 516 18.11 -2.57 7.12
CA ALA A 516 18.20 -1.31 7.87
C ALA A 516 16.97 -0.41 7.65
N SER A 517 16.84 0.18 6.45
CA SER A 517 15.83 1.18 6.11
C SER A 517 14.42 0.62 6.13
N ALA A 518 14.16 -0.59 5.62
CA ALA A 518 12.79 -1.11 5.56
C ALA A 518 12.30 -1.66 6.92
N MET A 519 13.20 -2.16 7.76
CA MET A 519 12.84 -2.83 9.01
C MET A 519 12.80 -1.93 10.24
N PHE A 520 13.70 -0.95 10.34
CA PHE A 520 13.84 -0.12 11.55
C PHE A 520 13.39 1.32 11.32
N PHE A 521 12.99 1.99 12.40
CA PHE A 521 12.66 3.41 12.45
C PHE A 521 12.89 3.96 13.86
N PHE A 522 12.83 5.29 14.03
CA PHE A 522 13.08 5.95 15.30
C PHE A 522 11.94 6.87 15.70
N GLU A 523 11.62 6.87 16.99
CA GLU A 523 10.65 7.79 17.58
C GLU A 523 11.20 8.38 18.88
N LEU A 524 10.95 9.66 19.10
CA LEU A 524 11.24 10.35 20.35
C LEU A 524 10.37 9.77 21.46
N ASP A 525 11.01 9.49 22.59
CA ASP A 525 10.31 9.06 23.78
C ASP A 525 9.85 10.28 24.57
N GLU A 526 10.62 11.37 24.57
CA GLU A 526 10.34 12.62 25.29
C GLU A 526 10.76 13.86 24.49
N THR A 527 10.31 15.05 24.92
CA THR A 527 10.74 16.31 24.31
C THR A 527 12.25 16.48 24.52
N PRO A 528 13.03 16.79 23.46
CA PRO A 528 14.45 17.09 23.60
C PRO A 528 14.73 18.16 24.65
N VAL A 529 15.66 17.88 25.55
CA VAL A 529 15.98 18.76 26.69
C VAL A 529 17.10 19.72 26.30
N ARG A 530 16.92 21.02 26.53
CA ARG A 530 17.97 22.01 26.29
C ARG A 530 19.13 21.80 27.27
N SER A 531 20.35 21.77 26.75
CA SER A 531 21.60 21.71 27.51
C SER A 531 22.46 22.95 27.23
N HIS A 532 23.57 23.12 27.94
CA HIS A 532 24.48 24.25 27.73
C HIS A 532 25.10 24.29 26.32
N ALA A 533 25.19 23.15 25.63
CA ALA A 533 25.85 23.01 24.33
C ALA A 533 24.87 22.72 23.17
N GLY A 534 23.54 22.77 23.40
CA GLY A 534 22.53 22.47 22.40
C GLY A 534 21.33 21.74 23.01
N PHE A 535 20.93 20.62 22.43
CA PHE A 535 19.82 19.78 22.86
C PHE A 535 20.29 18.35 23.16
N TYR A 536 19.56 17.66 24.03
CA TYR A 536 19.78 16.26 24.32
C TYR A 536 18.50 15.49 24.02
N CYS A 537 18.59 14.54 23.10
CA CYS A 537 17.47 13.75 22.63
C CYS A 537 17.44 12.40 23.31
N ARG A 538 16.25 11.92 23.66
CA ARG A 538 16.02 10.53 24.05
C ARG A 538 14.88 9.95 23.25
N GLY A 539 15.07 8.74 22.76
CA GLY A 539 14.08 8.03 21.98
C GLY A 539 14.37 6.57 21.87
N SER A 540 13.64 5.92 20.98
CA SER A 540 13.71 4.48 20.78
C SER A 540 13.82 4.14 19.31
N ILE A 541 14.74 3.23 19.00
CA ILE A 541 14.78 2.52 17.72
C ILE A 541 13.85 1.32 17.83
N LEU A 542 12.97 1.18 16.85
CA LEU A 542 11.85 0.25 16.84
C LEU A 542 11.88 -0.58 15.54
N CYS A 543 11.27 -1.77 15.58
CA CYS A 543 11.13 -2.62 14.41
C CYS A 543 9.70 -2.50 13.87
N ALA A 544 9.57 -2.23 12.56
CA ALA A 544 8.29 -2.06 11.88
C ALA A 544 7.63 -3.38 11.46
N ARG A 545 8.25 -4.53 11.78
CA ARG A 545 7.81 -5.87 11.39
C ARG A 545 7.85 -6.81 12.60
N PRO A 546 6.93 -7.78 12.67
CA PRO A 546 7.02 -8.85 13.68
C PRO A 546 8.27 -9.71 13.43
N GLY A 547 8.69 -10.49 14.43
CA GLY A 547 9.84 -11.38 14.29
C GLY A 547 11.20 -10.66 14.31
N ALA A 548 11.29 -9.53 15.02
CA ALA A 548 12.48 -8.69 15.07
C ALA A 548 13.77 -9.44 15.44
N ALA A 549 13.70 -10.49 16.27
CA ALA A 549 14.87 -11.31 16.61
C ALA A 549 15.51 -11.97 15.37
N ALA A 550 14.70 -12.54 14.46
CA ALA A 550 15.20 -13.15 13.23
C ALA A 550 15.80 -12.08 12.28
N ILE A 551 15.15 -10.92 12.21
CA ILE A 551 15.64 -9.77 11.43
C ILE A 551 17.00 -9.31 11.96
N LEU A 552 17.17 -9.16 13.28
CA LEU A 552 18.44 -8.77 13.90
C LEU A 552 19.54 -9.80 13.66
N GLN A 553 19.23 -11.09 13.70
CA GLN A 553 20.20 -12.13 13.34
C GLN A 553 20.68 -11.95 11.91
N ARG A 554 19.78 -11.64 10.97
CA ARG A 554 20.16 -11.36 9.59
C ARG A 554 20.97 -10.07 9.45
N VAL A 555 20.62 -9.02 10.20
CA VAL A 555 21.43 -7.80 10.29
C VAL A 555 22.85 -8.12 10.74
N LEU A 556 23.05 -8.97 11.76
CA LEU A 556 24.38 -9.31 12.26
C LEU A 556 25.22 -10.15 11.28
N VAL A 557 24.57 -10.89 10.37
CA VAL A 557 25.25 -11.59 9.27
C VAL A 557 25.76 -10.60 8.22
N GLU A 558 24.94 -9.64 7.82
CA GLU A 558 25.29 -8.64 6.78
C GLU A 558 26.14 -7.49 7.34
N PHE A 559 26.08 -7.26 8.65
CA PHE A 559 26.86 -6.28 9.42
C PHE A 559 27.48 -6.95 10.66
N PRO A 560 28.57 -7.71 10.51
CA PRO A 560 29.25 -8.32 11.65
C PRO A 560 29.66 -7.28 12.68
N GLY A 561 29.24 -7.47 13.94
CA GLY A 561 29.55 -6.55 15.04
C GLY A 561 28.83 -5.20 14.99
N ALA A 562 27.67 -5.12 14.32
CA ALA A 562 26.96 -3.86 14.11
C ALA A 562 26.63 -3.09 15.40
N TRP A 563 26.62 -1.76 15.29
CA TRP A 563 26.04 -0.86 16.28
C TRP A 563 25.19 0.22 15.60
N PHE A 564 24.35 0.89 16.38
CA PHE A 564 23.59 2.04 15.92
C PHE A 564 24.41 3.31 16.14
N GLN A 565 24.39 4.22 15.17
CA GLN A 565 25.08 5.51 15.25
C GLN A 565 24.14 6.65 14.86
N ALA A 566 24.18 7.77 15.59
CA ALA A 566 23.55 9.03 15.21
C ALA A 566 24.59 10.02 14.66
N GLY A 567 24.27 10.61 13.52
CA GLY A 567 25.15 11.58 12.85
C GLY A 567 26.53 10.98 12.55
N SER A 568 27.57 11.80 12.64
CA SER A 568 28.94 11.40 12.28
C SER A 568 29.68 10.60 13.34
N SER A 569 29.22 10.57 14.61
CA SER A 569 30.06 10.01 15.70
C SER A 569 29.33 9.55 16.97
N ALA A 570 28.02 9.78 17.13
CA ALA A 570 27.34 9.41 18.38
C ALA A 570 26.98 7.92 18.39
N ASP A 571 27.73 7.13 19.15
CA ASP A 571 27.44 5.70 19.38
C ASP A 571 26.18 5.51 20.23
N LEU A 572 25.20 4.79 19.67
CA LEU A 572 23.92 4.46 20.30
C LEU A 572 23.86 3.01 20.82
N GLY A 573 24.98 2.29 20.78
CA GLY A 573 25.14 0.94 21.28
C GLY A 573 24.94 -0.15 20.22
N ARG A 574 25.45 -1.34 20.54
CA ARG A 574 25.46 -2.52 19.66
C ARG A 574 24.06 -2.97 19.24
N VAL A 575 23.92 -3.49 18.03
CA VAL A 575 22.73 -4.22 17.60
C VAL A 575 22.71 -5.54 18.35
N ASP A 576 21.74 -5.74 19.24
CA ASP A 576 21.70 -6.90 20.12
C ASP A 576 20.31 -7.55 20.11
N PRO A 577 20.19 -8.86 19.79
CA PRO A 577 18.95 -9.61 19.93
C PRO A 577 18.35 -9.58 21.35
N LEU A 578 19.12 -9.25 22.38
CA LEU A 578 18.64 -9.04 23.76
C LEU A 578 17.72 -7.81 23.91
N ASP A 579 17.74 -6.87 22.96
CA ASP A 579 16.79 -5.75 22.90
C ASP A 579 15.37 -6.21 22.45
N CYS A 580 15.19 -7.50 22.15
CA CYS A 580 13.90 -8.14 21.93
C CYS A 580 13.33 -8.76 23.21
N CYS A 581 12.03 -8.59 23.44
CA CYS A 581 11.33 -9.35 24.47
C CYS A 581 11.31 -10.85 24.12
N SER A 582 11.81 -11.69 25.01
CA SER A 582 11.82 -13.15 24.85
C SER A 582 10.42 -13.80 24.77
N SER A 583 9.38 -13.13 25.28
CA SER A 583 8.02 -13.66 25.32
C SER A 583 7.17 -13.26 24.12
N CYS A 584 7.20 -11.99 23.69
CA CYS A 584 6.34 -11.51 22.59
C CYS A 584 7.12 -11.06 21.35
N GLY A 585 8.45 -11.05 21.38
CA GLY A 585 9.29 -10.63 20.25
C GLY A 585 9.37 -9.11 20.03
N TYR A 586 8.75 -8.30 20.89
CA TYR A 586 8.78 -6.84 20.80
C TYR A 586 10.21 -6.31 20.91
N PHE A 587 10.68 -5.61 19.88
CA PHE A 587 11.99 -4.99 19.85
C PHE A 587 11.92 -3.50 20.21
N ARG A 588 12.79 -3.09 21.12
CA ARG A 588 12.99 -1.67 21.43
C ARG A 588 14.40 -1.43 21.95
N LYS A 589 15.15 -0.59 21.25
CA LYS A 589 16.43 -0.07 21.74
C LYS A 589 16.29 1.39 22.16
N ARG A 590 16.46 1.67 23.46
CA ARG A 590 16.47 3.04 23.98
C ARG A 590 17.82 3.68 23.70
N VAL A 591 17.79 4.88 23.12
CA VAL A 591 18.99 5.60 22.70
C VAL A 591 18.90 7.07 23.13
N ALA A 592 20.06 7.68 23.32
CA ALA A 592 20.16 9.10 23.62
C ALA A 592 21.42 9.69 22.97
N PHE A 593 21.31 10.90 22.46
CA PHE A 593 22.42 11.58 21.78
C PHE A 593 22.26 13.11 21.84
N PRO A 594 23.38 13.86 21.80
CA PRO A 594 23.36 15.32 21.76
C PRO A 594 23.07 15.84 20.34
N LEU A 595 22.56 17.07 20.26
CA LEU A 595 22.32 17.83 19.02
C LEU A 595 22.69 19.29 19.20
N HIS A 596 23.07 19.97 18.12
CA HIS A 596 23.31 21.41 18.16
C HIS A 596 22.00 22.20 18.03
N SER A 597 21.10 21.75 17.17
CA SER A 597 19.79 22.38 16.92
C SER A 597 18.69 21.34 16.69
N LEU A 598 17.44 21.68 16.99
CA LEU A 598 16.28 20.85 16.64
C LEU A 598 15.96 20.84 15.14
N ASP A 599 16.48 21.83 14.42
CA ASP A 599 16.30 22.02 12.97
C ASP A 599 17.41 21.33 12.16
N GLU A 600 18.47 20.86 12.83
CA GLU A 600 19.52 20.05 12.22
C GLU A 600 18.94 18.71 11.74
N ARG A 601 19.18 18.36 10.47
CA ARG A 601 18.79 17.05 9.92
C ARG A 601 19.92 16.06 10.19
N ILE A 602 19.63 15.04 10.98
CA ILE A 602 20.57 13.95 11.26
C ILE A 602 20.12 12.67 10.54
N SER A 603 20.98 11.65 10.58
CA SER A 603 20.62 10.27 10.25
C SER A 603 20.93 9.37 11.44
N ILE A 604 20.08 8.38 11.70
CA ILE A 604 20.43 7.22 12.51
C ILE A 604 20.73 6.07 11.55
N GLN A 605 21.83 5.36 11.81
CA GLN A 605 22.41 4.37 10.92
C GLN A 605 22.78 3.10 11.69
N ILE A 606 22.71 1.96 11.01
CA ILE A 606 23.36 0.71 11.38
C ILE A 606 24.73 0.71 10.72
N VAL A 607 25.76 0.58 11.53
CA VAL A 607 27.15 0.69 11.08
C VAL A 607 27.96 -0.51 11.57
N ASN A 608 28.94 -0.91 10.78
CA ASN A 608 30.08 -1.69 11.26
C ASN A 608 31.39 -1.05 10.73
N GLY A 609 32.54 -1.72 10.90
CA GLY A 609 33.82 -1.18 10.43
C GLY A 609 33.95 -1.00 8.91
N ILE A 610 32.96 -1.41 8.11
CA ILE A 610 33.00 -1.44 6.64
C ILE A 610 31.76 -0.79 6.01
N PHE A 611 30.57 -1.08 6.54
CA PHE A 611 29.28 -0.73 5.98
C PHE A 611 28.52 0.23 6.88
N CYS A 612 27.70 1.08 6.27
CA CYS A 612 26.92 2.09 6.95
C CYS A 612 25.59 2.31 6.22
N GLU A 613 24.48 1.88 6.83
CA GLU A 613 23.15 2.05 6.26
C GLU A 613 22.22 2.80 7.20
N ARG A 614 21.42 3.72 6.66
CA ARG A 614 20.41 4.44 7.46
C ARG A 614 19.24 3.54 7.83
N ILE A 615 18.60 3.84 8.96
CA ILE A 615 17.27 3.29 9.27
C ILE A 615 16.17 4.16 8.64
N GLY A 616 14.96 3.63 8.58
CA GLY A 616 13.83 4.30 7.93
C GLY A 616 13.43 5.62 8.59
N GLY A 617 12.93 6.55 7.77
CA GLY A 617 12.52 7.90 8.17
C GLY A 617 13.60 8.97 8.05
N PHE A 618 14.87 8.57 7.93
CA PHE A 618 16.02 9.50 7.91
C PHE A 618 16.46 9.90 6.49
N PRO A 619 17.14 11.05 6.30
CA PRO A 619 17.45 12.08 7.31
C PRO A 619 16.24 12.94 7.68
N ILE A 620 16.14 13.30 8.96
CA ILE A 620 15.03 14.09 9.52
C ILE A 620 15.53 14.98 10.66
N SER A 621 14.85 16.10 10.91
CA SER A 621 15.10 16.96 12.07
C SER A 621 14.25 16.53 13.26
N MET A 622 14.68 16.84 14.49
CA MET A 622 13.90 16.51 15.67
C MET A 622 12.59 17.30 15.74
N ARG A 623 12.57 18.53 15.21
CA ARG A 623 11.33 19.28 15.04
C ARG A 623 10.33 18.52 14.16
N GLU A 624 10.78 18.04 13.00
CA GLU A 624 9.93 17.30 12.07
C GLU A 624 9.47 15.95 12.70
N LEU A 625 10.30 15.28 13.51
CA LEU A 625 9.88 14.10 14.28
C LEU A 625 8.81 14.44 15.32
N LEU A 626 8.95 15.53 16.07
CA LEU A 626 7.93 15.99 17.03
C LEU A 626 6.59 16.32 16.35
N GLU A 627 6.63 16.89 15.15
CA GLU A 627 5.46 17.16 14.32
C GLU A 627 4.81 15.87 13.81
N ARG A 628 5.59 14.96 13.22
CA ARG A 628 5.11 13.65 12.72
C ARG A 628 4.54 12.78 13.83
N GLN A 629 5.15 12.80 15.02
CA GLN A 629 4.65 12.09 16.21
C GLN A 629 3.46 12.79 16.88
N GLN A 630 3.02 13.94 16.36
CA GLN A 630 1.85 14.66 16.86
C GLN A 630 1.97 15.02 18.35
N THR A 631 3.18 15.42 18.77
CA THR A 631 3.49 15.68 20.19
C THR A 631 2.77 16.90 20.75
N MET A 632 2.35 17.82 19.89
CA MET A 632 1.62 19.04 20.21
C MET A 632 0.25 19.04 19.54
N THR A 633 -0.62 18.10 19.92
CA THR A 633 -2.04 18.08 19.53
C THR A 633 -2.92 18.51 20.70
N PRO A 634 -3.04 19.81 21.00
CA PRO A 634 -3.87 20.31 22.11
C PRO A 634 -5.36 20.01 21.94
N PHE A 635 -5.76 19.62 20.72
CA PHE A 635 -7.12 19.29 20.32
C PHE A 635 -7.35 17.78 20.14
N GLY A 636 -6.46 16.95 20.68
CA GLY A 636 -6.49 15.51 20.49
C GLY A 636 -6.09 15.05 19.09
N ARG A 637 -6.15 13.73 18.85
CA ARG A 637 -5.71 13.09 17.60
C ARG A 637 -6.88 12.48 16.85
N ALA A 638 -6.83 12.55 15.52
CA ALA A 638 -7.87 12.01 14.63
C ALA A 638 -7.96 10.47 14.63
N ASP A 639 -7.00 9.76 15.22
CA ASP A 639 -7.01 8.31 15.44
C ASP A 639 -7.46 7.93 16.88
N HIS A 640 -7.86 8.91 17.68
CA HIS A 640 -8.31 8.82 19.08
C HIS A 640 -7.30 8.14 20.01
N ARG A 641 -6.05 7.98 19.58
CA ARG A 641 -5.03 7.42 20.46
C ARG A 641 -4.69 8.45 21.52
N VAL A 642 -5.01 8.13 22.77
CA VAL A 642 -4.58 8.89 23.93
C VAL A 642 -3.09 8.66 24.10
N PHE A 643 -2.28 9.51 23.47
CA PHE A 643 -0.86 9.52 23.75
C PHE A 643 -0.62 10.43 24.96
N ALA A 644 -0.36 9.83 26.11
CA ALA A 644 0.38 10.57 27.12
C ALA A 644 1.73 10.88 26.48
N TRP A 645 2.03 12.16 26.24
CA TRP A 645 3.37 12.60 25.89
C TRP A 645 4.12 12.85 27.19
N PRO A 646 5.29 12.22 27.45
CA PRO A 646 6.05 11.27 26.61
C PRO A 646 5.43 9.88 26.45
N SER A 647 5.70 9.20 25.31
CA SER A 647 5.16 7.86 24.99
C SER A 647 5.31 6.88 26.15
N ARG A 648 4.22 6.28 26.61
CA ARG A 648 4.30 5.06 27.43
C ARG A 648 4.44 3.83 26.54
N ARG A 649 5.65 3.60 26.01
CA ARG A 649 6.00 2.36 25.32
C ARG A 649 6.44 1.33 26.33
N LEU A 650 5.63 0.30 26.55
CA LEU A 650 5.99 -0.83 27.40
C LEU A 650 5.59 -2.10 26.66
N CYS A 651 6.52 -3.04 26.57
CA CYS A 651 6.19 -4.40 26.19
C CYS A 651 5.10 -4.92 27.15
N PRO A 652 3.97 -5.45 26.67
CA PRO A 652 2.89 -5.92 27.56
C PRO A 652 3.35 -6.98 28.55
N CYS A 653 4.34 -7.81 28.19
CA CYS A 653 4.94 -8.79 29.08
C CYS A 653 5.64 -8.17 30.31
N TYR A 654 6.03 -6.90 30.24
CA TYR A 654 6.67 -6.17 31.34
C TYR A 654 5.73 -5.90 32.51
N GLN A 655 4.41 -5.81 32.27
CA GLN A 655 3.43 -5.52 33.32
C GLN A 655 3.01 -6.76 34.13
N GLY A 656 3.29 -7.98 33.64
CA GLY A 656 2.76 -9.22 34.20
C GLY A 656 3.65 -10.01 35.17
N LYS A 657 4.98 -9.82 35.20
CA LYS A 657 5.89 -10.60 36.07
C LYS A 657 7.12 -9.79 36.51
N LYS A 658 7.48 -9.85 37.80
CA LYS A 658 8.69 -9.26 38.41
C LYS A 658 10.04 -9.78 37.88
N ARG A 659 10.11 -10.54 36.78
CA ARG A 659 11.37 -11.05 36.20
C ARG A 659 11.29 -11.20 34.69
N SER A 660 12.17 -10.48 33.97
CA SER A 660 13.12 -11.00 32.95
C SER A 660 13.42 -10.05 31.79
N VAL A 661 12.80 -8.87 31.68
CA VAL A 661 13.14 -7.92 30.60
C VAL A 661 13.82 -6.69 31.19
N ARG A 662 15.15 -6.68 31.19
CA ARG A 662 15.94 -5.46 31.43
C ARG A 662 16.27 -4.87 30.06
N PHE A 663 15.55 -3.83 29.64
CA PHE A 663 16.02 -2.99 28.54
C PHE A 663 17.22 -2.19 29.05
N SER A 664 18.31 -2.19 28.30
CA SER A 664 19.49 -1.39 28.57
C SER A 664 19.10 0.09 28.69
N GLU A 665 19.28 0.71 29.86
CA GLU A 665 19.16 2.16 29.95
C GLU A 665 20.42 2.81 29.34
N PRO A 666 20.28 3.90 28.56
CA PRO A 666 21.44 4.61 28.03
C PRO A 666 22.31 5.11 29.18
N VAL A 667 23.64 4.94 29.06
CA VAL A 667 24.59 5.39 30.08
C VAL A 667 24.40 6.89 30.32
N HIS A 668 24.01 7.27 31.54
CA HIS A 668 23.89 8.67 31.91
C HIS A 668 25.27 9.33 31.91
N PRO A 669 25.48 10.44 31.18
CA PRO A 669 26.65 11.28 31.45
C PRO A 669 26.50 11.79 32.90
N LYS A 670 27.45 11.40 33.76
CA LYS A 670 27.49 11.83 35.17
C LYS A 670 27.38 13.35 35.20
N ARG A 671 26.34 13.89 35.85
CA ARG A 671 26.30 15.32 36.21
C ARG A 671 27.60 15.63 36.96
N PRO A 672 28.38 16.66 36.58
CA PRO A 672 29.47 17.11 37.44
C PRO A 672 28.84 17.49 38.79
N ARG A 673 29.30 16.83 39.86
CA ARG A 673 28.94 17.25 41.22
C ARG A 673 29.48 18.67 41.38
N ARG A 674 28.59 19.58 41.76
CA ARG A 674 28.93 20.96 42.11
C ARG A 674 29.89 20.97 43.29
#